data_AF-A0AAV6XGS2-F1
#
_entry.id   AF-A0AAV6XGS2-F1
#
_cell.length_a   1.000
_cell.length_b   1.000
_cell.length_c   1.000
_cell.angle_alpha   90.00
_cell.angle_beta   90.00
_cell.angle_gamma   90.00
#
_symmetry.space_group_name_H-M   'P 1'
#
loop_
_entity.id
_entity.type
_entity.pdbx_description
1 polymer ?
#
loop_
_entity_poly.entity_id
_entity_poly.type
_entity_poly.pdbx_seq_one_letter_code
_entity_poly.pdbx_strand_id
1 'polypeptide(L)'
;MSSRFQSAVFGSSLVYPNAVVWSEENLVAVACTNTVLILNPENPGVRGVVTVPSSKPFPLGVVDGGGEDLLSGCLLPFHLSRDTRPCVRSISWSPTGLANNAGCLLAVCTTGGRVKLYRFPFCEFSAEWIEVMDISEMLYNYFKSTNFGECEIISSESSDVILSQDNGCANDLPISSLRNDSKRRRPNAVSVMCSVHQLSDLMYLVATKDPDNLRDNVWQIVPFSDSEEKLPEKVSENCKLPLVTVQQYASRNTMLAAVTVSWSPILGTSENGLANPDNTTNCCSILAVGGKCGRISFWRIHAPERYSIVNSRSSGKALLVGLLRAHEAWITAISWALYDSSASNPHFVLATGSSDGRVKIWQVNGEELLKSSEVNHASFSLLKEVMTDDSATVSILSLTVPSHSPRKLLSAIGKGSGSFEVWILDMSANKFEKVGCYNAHDRIVTGLAWAFDGRCLYSCSQDNSMKSWIFVGNSLCEVPIPSSSLGSKNSPDVPFVFDSCFGLAVSPGNLATAVARRFDADLLNPMYQARTQRTAVEFLWIGGQQMDLSSTVCPHVNNEAFPGFSETELVWWQSNILWSLNQFENSSRVLIIWDIVAALLALKQSVPKYVDDIILKWLTSYFRSQFGNSTTSTSEALKFLPKLSSRQLHLINIISRRVVLKECKADNMSSKKHESEGLHGADEEHLNLWMELLRSSESELLERLVGFSFSASLSLLSCSSNDPNGLSQMEQWVSLNEKNVKDHSKFLAAEVRKVDKRRLQDEVNEPCNFCSAVVPFESREYAICSGVNCDTGVIQRHKLERCSITMRVRPTKPSWYCMCCKRWATKLAPTLIFTMPEYPSDFKSLVESSSYKDASTPLCPFCGILLQRSQPEYSLSPSPV
;
A
#
# COMPACT_ATOMS: atom_id res chain seq x y z
N MET A 1 -16.10 -23.61 9.10
CA MET A 1 -15.54 -22.85 7.96
C MET A 1 -15.87 -21.39 8.18
N SER A 2 -14.93 -20.48 7.96
CA SER A 2 -15.17 -19.03 8.05
C SER A 2 -16.08 -18.57 6.91
N SER A 3 -17.03 -17.69 7.19
CA SER A 3 -17.92 -17.13 6.17
C SER A 3 -17.25 -15.96 5.45
N ARG A 4 -16.97 -16.11 4.15
CA ARG A 4 -16.55 -14.98 3.30
C ARG A 4 -17.75 -14.10 2.99
N PHE A 5 -17.62 -12.79 3.17
CA PHE A 5 -18.69 -11.85 2.83
C PHE A 5 -18.64 -11.40 1.36
N GLN A 6 -17.48 -11.58 0.72
CA GLN A 6 -17.18 -11.13 -0.63
C GLN A 6 -16.00 -11.94 -1.20
N SER A 7 -15.98 -12.14 -2.52
CA SER A 7 -14.89 -12.83 -3.21
C SER A 7 -14.75 -12.34 -4.65
N ALA A 8 -13.53 -12.33 -5.16
CA ALA A 8 -13.21 -12.03 -6.56
C ALA A 8 -12.44 -13.21 -7.18
N VAL A 9 -12.66 -13.50 -8.47
CA VAL A 9 -12.11 -14.68 -9.17
C VAL A 9 -11.40 -14.27 -10.44
N PHE A 10 -10.24 -14.88 -10.73
CA PHE A 10 -9.36 -14.51 -11.83
C PHE A 10 -8.77 -15.72 -12.57
N GLY A 11 -8.48 -15.53 -13.86
CA GLY A 11 -7.87 -16.54 -14.74
C GLY A 11 -6.34 -16.64 -14.67
N SER A 12 -5.68 -15.75 -13.92
CA SER A 12 -4.23 -15.81 -13.68
C SER A 12 -3.91 -16.64 -12.43
N SER A 13 -2.75 -17.31 -12.39
CA SER A 13 -2.36 -18.18 -11.25
C SER A 13 -1.52 -17.44 -10.20
N LEU A 14 -1.64 -17.87 -8.95
CA LEU A 14 -0.69 -17.56 -7.86
C LEU A 14 0.50 -18.53 -7.96
N VAL A 15 1.69 -18.08 -7.52
CA VAL A 15 2.95 -18.84 -7.64
C VAL A 15 3.84 -18.69 -6.39
N TYR A 16 4.00 -17.47 -5.87
CA TYR A 16 4.92 -17.17 -4.77
C TYR A 16 4.16 -16.84 -3.46
N PRO A 17 4.78 -17.05 -2.27
CA PRO A 17 4.25 -16.57 -1.00
C PRO A 17 4.06 -15.05 -0.94
N ASN A 18 3.30 -14.57 0.06
CA ASN A 18 2.97 -13.17 0.28
C ASN A 18 2.37 -12.47 -0.94
N ALA A 19 1.53 -13.19 -1.70
CA ALA A 19 1.01 -12.72 -2.98
C ALA A 19 -0.09 -11.64 -2.89
N VAL A 20 -0.50 -11.21 -1.70
CA VAL A 20 -1.55 -10.21 -1.51
C VAL A 20 -1.14 -9.17 -0.47
N VAL A 21 -1.33 -7.89 -0.80
CA VAL A 21 -1.05 -6.74 0.07
C VAL A 21 -2.16 -5.71 0.01
N TRP A 22 -2.55 -5.19 1.18
CA TRP A 22 -3.57 -4.15 1.34
C TRP A 22 -2.89 -2.78 1.53
N SER A 23 -3.36 -1.76 0.82
CA SER A 23 -2.79 -0.40 0.89
C SER A 23 -3.45 0.49 1.94
N GLU A 24 -2.72 1.54 2.30
CA GLU A 24 -3.25 2.74 2.96
C GLU A 24 -4.14 3.61 2.04
N GLU A 25 -4.81 3.01 1.04
CA GLU A 25 -5.86 3.64 0.20
C GLU A 25 -7.11 2.75 0.07
N ASN A 26 -7.17 1.64 0.83
CA ASN A 26 -8.16 0.58 0.65
C ASN A 26 -8.11 -0.06 -0.75
N LEU A 27 -6.91 -0.29 -1.29
CA LEU A 27 -6.69 -1.10 -2.48
C LEU A 27 -6.01 -2.41 -2.09
N VAL A 28 -6.41 -3.52 -2.73
CA VAL A 28 -5.76 -4.82 -2.55
C VAL A 28 -5.05 -5.17 -3.85
N ALA A 29 -3.72 -5.36 -3.80
CA ALA A 29 -2.93 -5.83 -4.92
C ALA A 29 -2.65 -7.32 -4.79
N VAL A 30 -2.74 -8.05 -5.90
CA VAL A 30 -2.63 -9.51 -5.97
C VAL A 30 -1.60 -9.89 -7.03
N ALA A 31 -0.45 -10.42 -6.60
CA ALA A 31 0.63 -10.89 -7.46
C ALA A 31 0.26 -12.23 -8.12
N CYS A 32 -0.24 -12.17 -9.35
CA CYS A 32 -0.42 -13.33 -10.20
C CYS A 32 0.82 -13.53 -11.10
N THR A 33 0.83 -14.62 -11.88
CA THR A 33 1.92 -15.02 -12.80
C THR A 33 2.69 -13.85 -13.41
N ASN A 34 2.15 -13.16 -14.41
CA ASN A 34 2.81 -12.06 -15.13
C ASN A 34 2.07 -10.72 -14.98
N THR A 35 1.12 -10.65 -14.04
CA THR A 35 0.26 -9.49 -13.81
C THR A 35 0.03 -9.27 -12.32
N VAL A 36 -0.11 -8.00 -11.91
CA VAL A 36 -0.66 -7.65 -10.60
C VAL A 36 -2.07 -7.13 -10.80
N LEU A 37 -3.04 -7.75 -10.14
CA LEU A 37 -4.45 -7.32 -10.17
C LEU A 37 -4.73 -6.42 -8.97
N ILE A 38 -5.43 -5.30 -9.18
CA ILE A 38 -5.69 -4.30 -8.15
C ILE A 38 -7.21 -4.17 -7.98
N LEU A 39 -7.67 -4.42 -6.75
CA LEU A 39 -9.08 -4.54 -6.37
C LEU A 39 -9.48 -3.41 -5.42
N ASN A 40 -10.75 -3.02 -5.44
CA ASN A 40 -11.36 -2.20 -4.39
C ASN A 40 -12.34 -3.06 -3.57
N PRO A 41 -12.15 -3.24 -2.26
CA PRO A 41 -13.10 -3.97 -1.42
C PRO A 41 -14.53 -3.39 -1.43
N GLU A 42 -14.75 -2.09 -1.75
CA GLU A 42 -16.12 -1.55 -1.96
C GLU A 42 -16.87 -2.21 -3.13
N ASN A 43 -16.16 -2.64 -4.19
CA ASN A 43 -16.71 -3.29 -5.37
C ASN A 43 -15.63 -4.20 -5.97
N PRO A 44 -15.72 -5.54 -5.83
CA PRO A 44 -14.57 -6.45 -5.88
C PRO A 44 -14.08 -6.75 -7.30
N GLY A 45 -14.54 -6.00 -8.29
CA GLY A 45 -14.00 -6.02 -9.65
C GLY A 45 -12.56 -5.52 -9.71
N VAL A 46 -11.89 -5.84 -10.82
CA VAL A 46 -10.55 -5.34 -11.12
C VAL A 46 -10.63 -3.83 -11.40
N ARG A 47 -10.12 -3.02 -10.48
CA ARG A 47 -9.99 -1.56 -10.60
C ARG A 47 -8.78 -1.15 -11.46
N GLY A 48 -7.79 -2.03 -11.58
CA GLY A 48 -6.66 -1.83 -12.46
C GLY A 48 -5.72 -3.03 -12.51
N VAL A 49 -4.75 -2.97 -13.42
CA VAL A 49 -3.77 -4.03 -13.67
C VAL A 49 -2.38 -3.45 -13.86
N VAL A 50 -1.35 -4.16 -13.40
CA VAL A 50 0.05 -3.98 -13.83
C VAL A 50 0.40 -5.18 -14.70
N THR A 51 0.74 -4.97 -15.97
CA THR A 51 1.31 -6.02 -16.83
C THR A 51 2.83 -5.99 -16.72
N VAL A 52 3.48 -7.14 -16.48
CA VAL A 52 4.95 -7.24 -16.47
C VAL A 52 5.46 -7.54 -17.89
N PRO A 53 6.16 -6.60 -18.56
CA PRO A 53 6.71 -6.84 -19.89
C PRO A 53 7.98 -7.71 -19.83
N SER A 54 8.28 -8.40 -20.93
CA SER A 54 9.57 -9.08 -21.12
C SER A 54 10.71 -8.07 -21.28
N SER A 55 11.52 -7.89 -20.23
CA SER A 55 12.71 -7.05 -20.25
C SER A 55 13.93 -7.78 -20.84
N LYS A 56 14.76 -7.10 -21.63
CA LYS A 56 16.10 -7.60 -21.98
C LYS A 56 16.96 -7.79 -20.70
N PRO A 57 17.88 -8.78 -20.66
CA PRO A 57 18.83 -8.91 -19.54
C PRO A 57 19.77 -7.70 -19.48
N PHE A 58 20.37 -7.46 -18.30
CA PHE A 58 21.39 -6.42 -18.17
C PHE A 58 22.69 -6.83 -18.91
N PRO A 59 23.41 -5.89 -19.53
CA PRO A 59 24.71 -6.17 -20.14
C PRO A 59 25.80 -6.30 -19.06
N LEU A 60 26.07 -7.52 -18.59
CA LEU A 60 27.03 -7.78 -17.50
C LEU A 60 28.46 -8.09 -17.97
N GLY A 61 28.63 -8.41 -19.25
CA GLY A 61 29.83 -8.95 -19.86
C GLY A 61 29.52 -10.15 -20.76
N VAL A 62 30.52 -10.63 -21.47
CA VAL A 62 30.47 -11.87 -22.26
C VAL A 62 31.42 -12.89 -21.64
N VAL A 63 31.06 -14.17 -21.69
CA VAL A 63 31.89 -15.31 -21.29
C VAL A 63 32.27 -16.05 -22.58
N ASP A 64 33.52 -16.53 -22.71
CA ASP A 64 34.00 -17.18 -23.95
C ASP A 64 33.23 -18.46 -24.32
N GLY A 65 32.52 -19.07 -23.37
CA GLY A 65 31.61 -20.19 -23.64
C GLY A 65 32.34 -21.50 -23.94
N GLY A 66 33.54 -21.69 -23.38
CA GLY A 66 34.25 -22.96 -23.45
C GLY A 66 33.43 -24.09 -22.82
N GLY A 67 33.69 -25.33 -23.23
CA GLY A 67 32.97 -26.50 -22.72
C GLY A 67 33.04 -26.67 -21.20
N GLU A 68 34.12 -26.22 -20.57
CA GLU A 68 34.29 -26.22 -19.12
C GLU A 68 33.51 -25.07 -18.42
N ASP A 69 33.40 -23.89 -19.06
CA ASP A 69 32.64 -22.75 -18.53
C ASP A 69 31.15 -23.07 -18.41
N LEU A 70 30.57 -23.69 -19.44
CA LEU A 70 29.15 -24.06 -19.51
C LEU A 70 28.77 -25.16 -18.51
N LEU A 71 29.74 -25.97 -18.08
CA LEU A 71 29.57 -26.99 -17.04
C LEU A 71 29.80 -26.45 -15.61
N SER A 72 30.20 -25.19 -15.48
CA SER A 72 30.45 -24.56 -14.18
C SER A 72 29.16 -24.43 -13.37
N GLY A 73 29.17 -24.97 -12.15
CA GLY A 73 27.98 -25.07 -11.29
C GLY A 73 27.29 -23.73 -10.99
N CYS A 74 28.01 -22.61 -11.06
CA CYS A 74 27.44 -21.28 -10.87
C CYS A 74 26.63 -20.75 -12.06
N LEU A 75 26.69 -21.38 -13.25
CA LEU A 75 25.81 -21.07 -14.38
C LEU A 75 24.54 -21.92 -14.46
N LEU A 76 24.47 -23.05 -13.73
CA LEU A 76 23.29 -23.94 -13.73
C LEU A 76 21.95 -23.21 -13.50
N PRO A 77 21.83 -22.20 -12.61
CA PRO A 77 20.59 -21.44 -12.43
C PRO A 77 20.13 -20.63 -13.66
N PHE A 78 21.01 -20.43 -14.65
CA PHE A 78 20.74 -19.68 -15.88
C PHE A 78 20.41 -20.60 -17.06
N HIS A 79 20.88 -21.85 -17.03
CA HIS A 79 20.52 -22.87 -18.03
C HIS A 79 19.18 -23.58 -17.74
N LEU A 80 18.70 -23.53 -16.49
CA LEU A 80 17.52 -24.27 -16.02
C LEU A 80 16.29 -23.38 -15.72
N SER A 81 16.23 -22.15 -16.25
CA SER A 81 15.08 -21.26 -16.06
C SER A 81 13.81 -21.82 -16.71
N ARG A 82 12.93 -22.39 -15.89
CA ARG A 82 11.61 -22.92 -16.33
C ARG A 82 10.63 -21.81 -16.75
N ASP A 83 10.82 -20.60 -16.27
CA ASP A 83 9.95 -19.45 -16.54
C ASP A 83 10.29 -18.83 -17.91
N THR A 84 9.52 -19.17 -18.95
CA THR A 84 9.66 -18.57 -20.30
C THR A 84 9.21 -17.10 -20.37
N ARG A 85 8.57 -16.59 -19.31
CA ARG A 85 8.08 -15.22 -19.18
C ARG A 85 8.37 -14.70 -17.76
N PRO A 86 8.68 -13.41 -17.58
CA PRO A 86 8.91 -12.85 -16.26
C PRO A 86 7.64 -12.94 -15.43
N CYS A 87 7.78 -13.44 -14.19
CA CYS A 87 6.67 -13.54 -13.26
C CYS A 87 6.81 -12.54 -12.11
N VAL A 88 5.70 -12.14 -11.47
CA VAL A 88 5.71 -11.32 -10.26
C VAL A 88 6.13 -12.19 -9.08
N ARG A 89 7.11 -11.73 -8.29
CA ARG A 89 7.68 -12.48 -7.16
C ARG A 89 7.37 -11.84 -5.80
N SER A 90 7.35 -10.52 -5.73
CA SER A 90 7.10 -9.77 -4.49
C SER A 90 6.50 -8.41 -4.85
N ILE A 91 5.53 -7.96 -4.05
CA ILE A 91 4.85 -6.67 -4.20
C ILE A 91 4.78 -5.96 -2.84
N SER A 92 4.88 -4.63 -2.85
CA SER A 92 4.68 -3.82 -1.63
C SER A 92 4.11 -2.45 -1.98
N TRP A 93 3.09 -2.04 -1.25
CA TRP A 93 2.58 -0.67 -1.26
C TRP A 93 3.52 0.27 -0.51
N SER A 94 3.67 1.50 -1.02
CA SER A 94 4.24 2.60 -0.24
C SER A 94 3.19 3.16 0.73
N PRO A 95 3.61 3.99 1.71
CA PRO A 95 2.70 4.89 2.41
C PRO A 95 1.94 5.80 1.42
N THR A 96 0.76 6.25 1.83
CA THR A 96 -0.06 7.20 1.06
C THR A 96 0.60 8.57 0.99
N GLY A 97 0.50 9.25 -0.15
CA GLY A 97 1.09 10.57 -0.36
C GLY A 97 2.39 10.61 -1.16
N LEU A 98 2.97 9.46 -1.59
CA LEU A 98 4.19 9.47 -2.41
C LEU A 98 3.93 9.68 -3.91
N ALA A 99 2.75 9.35 -4.43
CA ALA A 99 2.42 9.58 -5.83
C ALA A 99 1.92 11.03 -6.07
N ASN A 100 2.01 11.52 -7.32
CA ASN A 100 1.60 12.90 -7.68
C ASN A 100 0.12 13.22 -7.43
N ASN A 101 -0.73 12.18 -7.35
CA ASN A 101 -2.13 12.24 -6.94
C ASN A 101 -2.35 12.02 -5.43
N ALA A 102 -1.30 12.10 -4.61
CA ALA A 102 -1.20 11.60 -3.23
C ALA A 102 -1.55 10.11 -3.06
N GLY A 103 -1.52 9.34 -4.15
CA GLY A 103 -1.73 7.90 -4.08
C GLY A 103 -0.59 7.17 -3.36
N CYS A 104 -0.83 5.90 -3.07
CA CYS A 104 0.22 4.92 -2.88
C CYS A 104 0.96 4.68 -4.22
N LEU A 105 2.26 4.40 -4.13
CA LEU A 105 3.03 3.75 -5.18
C LEU A 105 3.05 2.24 -4.94
N LEU A 106 3.03 1.46 -6.01
CA LEU A 106 3.19 0.00 -5.96
C LEU A 106 4.59 -0.38 -6.44
N ALA A 107 5.38 -0.99 -5.57
CA ALA A 107 6.64 -1.63 -5.95
C ALA A 107 6.36 -3.07 -6.41
N VAL A 108 6.86 -3.43 -7.59
CA VAL A 108 6.71 -4.77 -8.17
C VAL A 108 8.09 -5.35 -8.47
N CYS A 109 8.41 -6.49 -7.85
CA CYS A 109 9.62 -7.26 -8.09
C CYS A 109 9.32 -8.51 -8.92
N THR A 110 10.14 -8.78 -9.94
CA THR A 110 9.94 -9.92 -10.86
C THR A 110 10.94 -11.05 -10.63
N THR A 111 10.64 -12.25 -11.14
CA THR A 111 11.55 -13.41 -11.11
C THR A 111 12.87 -13.16 -11.85
N GLY A 112 12.88 -12.24 -12.82
CA GLY A 112 14.08 -11.75 -13.51
C GLY A 112 14.89 -10.70 -12.74
N GLY A 113 14.55 -10.41 -11.48
CA GLY A 113 15.29 -9.44 -10.64
C GLY A 113 15.02 -7.97 -10.94
N ARG A 114 13.98 -7.66 -11.74
CA ARG A 114 13.56 -6.28 -12.02
C ARG A 114 12.67 -5.75 -10.91
N VAL A 115 12.91 -4.53 -10.46
CA VAL A 115 12.06 -3.78 -9.53
C VAL A 115 11.62 -2.48 -10.17
N LYS A 116 10.32 -2.33 -10.37
CA LYS A 116 9.69 -1.15 -10.97
C LYS A 116 8.64 -0.57 -10.03
N LEU A 117 8.45 0.74 -10.11
CA LEU A 117 7.45 1.48 -9.35
C LEU A 117 6.31 1.91 -10.25
N TYR A 118 5.08 1.68 -9.81
CA TYR A 118 3.86 1.99 -10.54
C TYR A 118 2.96 2.93 -9.74
N ARG A 119 2.19 3.76 -10.44
CA ARG A 119 1.16 4.64 -9.86
C ARG A 119 -0.20 4.42 -10.48
N PHE A 120 -1.23 4.87 -9.76
CA PHE A 120 -2.58 4.96 -10.29
C PHE A 120 -2.63 5.83 -11.57
N PRO A 121 -3.33 5.39 -12.64
CA PRO A 121 -3.49 6.12 -13.90
C PRO A 121 -4.47 7.30 -13.74
N PHE A 122 -4.02 8.39 -13.12
CA PHE A 122 -4.90 9.52 -12.80
C PHE A 122 -5.17 10.46 -13.97
N CYS A 123 -4.29 10.63 -14.97
CA CYS A 123 -4.54 11.49 -16.13
C CYS A 123 -4.81 10.70 -17.43
N GLU A 124 -4.43 9.44 -17.46
CA GLU A 124 -4.34 8.59 -18.66
C GLU A 124 -5.67 7.95 -19.08
N PHE A 125 -6.67 7.86 -18.18
CA PHE A 125 -7.95 7.17 -18.42
C PHE A 125 -7.79 5.70 -18.87
N SER A 126 -6.82 4.99 -18.29
CA SER A 126 -6.58 3.56 -18.50
C SER A 126 -6.84 2.77 -17.21
N ALA A 127 -7.12 1.48 -17.33
CA ALA A 127 -7.06 0.53 -16.21
C ALA A 127 -5.62 0.06 -15.92
N GLU A 128 -4.69 0.22 -16.87
CA GLU A 128 -3.29 -0.14 -16.69
C GLU A 128 -2.54 0.91 -15.86
N TRP A 129 -1.83 0.43 -14.85
CA TRP A 129 -1.05 1.27 -13.94
C TRP A 129 0.25 1.73 -14.59
N ILE A 130 0.60 3.00 -14.36
CA ILE A 130 1.67 3.68 -15.09
C ILE A 130 3.00 3.48 -14.38
N GLU A 131 3.99 2.97 -15.10
CA GLU A 131 5.38 2.90 -14.62
C GLU A 131 5.93 4.32 -14.40
N VAL A 132 6.48 4.55 -13.21
CA VAL A 132 7.11 5.82 -12.79
C VAL A 132 8.64 5.70 -12.81
N MET A 133 9.19 4.52 -12.50
CA MET A 133 10.62 4.34 -12.26
C MET A 133 11.06 2.87 -12.34
N ASP A 134 12.23 2.60 -12.95
CA ASP A 134 12.94 1.31 -12.88
C ASP A 134 14.12 1.41 -11.89
N ILE A 135 13.92 0.88 -10.69
CA ILE A 135 14.89 0.90 -9.59
C ILE A 135 16.08 -0.03 -9.91
N SER A 136 15.85 -1.13 -10.63
CA SER A 136 16.92 -2.03 -11.04
C SER A 136 17.84 -1.40 -12.09
N GLU A 137 17.32 -0.57 -13.00
CA GLU A 137 18.14 0.21 -13.93
C GLU A 137 19.01 1.24 -13.21
N MET A 138 18.45 1.94 -12.21
CA MET A 138 19.23 2.85 -11.36
C MET A 138 20.32 2.10 -10.57
N LEU A 139 20.02 0.91 -10.02
CA LEU A 139 21.00 0.06 -9.33
C LEU A 139 22.11 -0.43 -10.27
N TYR A 140 21.75 -0.85 -11.49
CA TYR A 140 22.71 -1.24 -12.52
C TYR A 140 23.63 -0.10 -12.92
N ASN A 141 23.10 1.11 -13.11
CA ASN A 141 23.91 2.28 -13.45
C ASN A 141 24.89 2.64 -12.31
N TYR A 142 24.47 2.52 -11.04
CA TYR A 142 25.35 2.69 -9.88
C TYR A 142 26.47 1.63 -9.84
N PHE A 143 26.15 0.34 -9.99
CA PHE A 143 27.18 -0.70 -10.02
C PHE A 143 28.11 -0.57 -11.24
N LYS A 144 27.59 -0.16 -12.40
CA LYS A 144 28.41 0.14 -13.57
C LYS A 144 29.38 1.30 -13.32
N SER A 145 28.94 2.37 -12.64
CA SER A 145 29.82 3.49 -12.28
C SER A 145 30.87 3.17 -11.21
N THR A 146 30.70 2.06 -10.48
CA THR A 146 31.62 1.58 -9.44
C THR A 146 32.37 0.30 -9.86
N ASN A 147 32.38 -0.04 -11.15
CA ASN A 147 32.96 -1.27 -11.70
C ASN A 147 32.55 -2.55 -10.93
N PHE A 148 31.31 -2.59 -10.45
CA PHE A 148 30.76 -3.67 -9.60
C PHE A 148 31.53 -3.93 -8.29
N GLY A 149 32.39 -3.00 -7.87
CA GLY A 149 33.30 -3.16 -6.74
C GLY A 149 34.55 -4.00 -7.05
N GLU A 150 34.85 -4.23 -8.33
CA GLU A 150 36.08 -4.88 -8.78
C GLU A 150 37.20 -3.83 -8.85
N CYS A 151 38.26 -3.99 -8.04
CA CYS A 151 39.48 -3.22 -8.20
C CYS A 151 40.20 -3.68 -9.47
N GLU A 152 40.64 -2.74 -10.31
CA GLU A 152 41.60 -3.03 -11.37
C GLU A 152 42.93 -3.46 -10.74
N ILE A 153 43.17 -4.78 -10.72
CA ILE A 153 44.51 -5.30 -10.53
C ILE A 153 45.27 -4.95 -11.81
N ILE A 154 45.94 -3.81 -11.80
CA ILE A 154 46.88 -3.43 -12.86
C ILE A 154 48.00 -4.47 -12.83
N SER A 155 47.94 -5.42 -13.75
CA SER A 155 49.06 -6.29 -14.08
C SER A 155 50.15 -5.43 -14.72
N SER A 156 51.05 -4.90 -13.89
CA SER A 156 52.21 -4.12 -14.33
C SER A 156 53.27 -5.06 -14.94
N GLU A 157 53.03 -5.47 -16.18
CA GLU A 157 54.08 -6.01 -17.04
C GLU A 157 54.60 -4.93 -18.01
N SER A 158 55.85 -5.10 -18.43
CA SER A 158 56.76 -4.14 -19.10
C SER A 158 57.46 -3.13 -18.16
N SER A 159 58.77 -2.89 -18.27
CA SER A 159 59.73 -3.26 -19.34
C SER A 159 61.16 -3.51 -18.83
N ASP A 160 61.88 -4.43 -19.47
CA ASP A 160 63.34 -4.65 -19.30
C ASP A 160 64.21 -3.48 -19.81
N VAL A 161 65.40 -3.29 -19.21
CA VAL A 161 66.74 -3.45 -19.87
C VAL A 161 67.90 -2.95 -18.97
N ILE A 162 68.65 -3.94 -18.43
CA ILE A 162 70.12 -4.07 -18.24
C ILE A 162 71.03 -2.83 -17.96
N LEU A 163 71.75 -2.81 -16.81
CA LEU A 163 73.24 -2.96 -16.70
C LEU A 163 73.83 -2.51 -15.33
N SER A 164 74.51 -3.43 -14.63
CA SER A 164 75.94 -3.38 -14.22
C SER A 164 76.25 -4.25 -12.97
N GLN A 165 77.51 -4.66 -12.84
CA GLN A 165 78.04 -5.65 -11.87
C GLN A 165 78.46 -4.98 -10.54
N ASP A 166 78.38 -5.68 -9.40
CA ASP A 166 79.57 -6.38 -8.85
C ASP A 166 79.36 -7.15 -7.52
N ASN A 167 80.06 -8.28 -7.44
CA ASN A 167 80.64 -9.04 -6.30
C ASN A 167 80.15 -8.88 -4.83
N GLY A 168 79.85 -10.02 -4.19
CA GLY A 168 79.77 -10.16 -2.72
C GLY A 168 79.50 -11.59 -2.23
N CYS A 169 80.55 -12.34 -1.84
CA CYS A 169 80.51 -13.70 -1.27
C CYS A 169 79.91 -13.72 0.17
N ALA A 170 79.48 -14.82 0.83
CA ALA A 170 79.79 -16.25 0.65
C ALA A 170 78.78 -17.17 1.40
N ASN A 171 78.78 -18.48 1.03
CA ASN A 171 78.65 -19.71 1.87
C ASN A 171 77.43 -19.88 2.84
N ASP A 172 76.81 -21.06 3.04
CA ASP A 172 77.20 -22.47 2.84
C ASP A 172 76.07 -23.37 2.27
N LEU A 173 76.44 -24.60 1.86
CA LEU A 173 75.65 -25.70 1.29
C LEU A 173 76.30 -27.05 1.76
N PRO A 174 75.88 -28.29 1.37
CA PRO A 174 74.61 -28.85 0.85
C PRO A 174 74.24 -30.23 1.54
N ILE A 175 73.59 -31.16 0.79
CA ILE A 175 73.49 -32.66 0.91
C ILE A 175 72.10 -33.19 1.35
N SER A 176 71.42 -34.14 0.67
CA SER A 176 71.59 -34.74 -0.67
C SER A 176 70.35 -35.55 -1.18
N SER A 177 70.03 -35.33 -2.45
CA SER A 177 69.46 -36.21 -3.51
C SER A 177 68.98 -37.69 -3.32
N LEU A 178 67.96 -38.04 -4.15
CA LEU A 178 67.79 -39.26 -5.01
C LEU A 178 67.29 -40.62 -4.46
N ARG A 179 66.07 -41.08 -4.84
CA ARG A 179 65.76 -42.10 -5.91
C ARG A 179 64.40 -42.87 -5.82
N ASN A 180 63.82 -43.13 -7.01
CA ASN A 180 63.09 -44.32 -7.51
C ASN A 180 61.73 -44.84 -6.93
N ASP A 181 60.69 -44.67 -7.76
CA ASP A 181 59.85 -45.71 -8.41
C ASP A 181 59.28 -46.96 -7.68
N SER A 182 57.92 -47.00 -7.65
CA SER A 182 57.04 -48.04 -8.25
C SER A 182 56.17 -48.98 -7.37
N LYS A 183 54.91 -49.15 -7.84
CA LYS A 183 53.96 -50.28 -7.70
C LYS A 183 53.29 -50.62 -6.35
N ARG A 184 51.94 -50.50 -6.33
CA ARG A 184 50.93 -51.44 -5.75
C ARG A 184 49.53 -51.06 -6.33
N ARG A 185 48.96 -51.83 -7.28
CA ARG A 185 48.04 -52.99 -7.14
C ARG A 185 46.65 -52.70 -6.52
N ARG A 186 45.63 -52.68 -7.39
CA ARG A 186 44.22 -53.08 -7.17
C ARG A 186 44.13 -54.57 -6.72
N PRO A 187 43.02 -55.11 -6.15
CA PRO A 187 41.59 -54.92 -6.52
C PRO A 187 40.70 -54.56 -5.29
N ASN A 188 39.36 -54.64 -5.26
CA ASN A 188 38.36 -55.25 -6.17
C ASN A 188 36.95 -54.61 -6.06
N ALA A 189 36.11 -54.73 -7.10
CA ALA A 189 34.65 -54.63 -7.04
C ALA A 189 34.02 -55.31 -8.29
N VAL A 190 33.03 -56.18 -8.09
CA VAL A 190 32.44 -57.04 -9.14
C VAL A 190 31.19 -56.40 -9.75
N SER A 191 30.99 -56.64 -11.05
CA SER A 191 29.91 -56.10 -11.88
C SER A 191 28.59 -56.88 -11.76
N VAL A 192 27.48 -56.19 -12.05
CA VAL A 192 26.33 -56.75 -12.74
C VAL A 192 25.98 -55.82 -13.90
N MET A 193 25.85 -56.37 -15.11
CA MET A 193 25.44 -55.64 -16.32
C MET A 193 23.92 -55.40 -16.34
N CYS A 194 23.46 -54.38 -17.08
CA CYS A 194 22.63 -54.69 -18.25
C CYS A 194 22.69 -53.60 -19.33
N SER A 195 22.41 -54.03 -20.56
CA SER A 195 22.60 -53.34 -21.84
C SER A 195 21.51 -52.33 -22.21
N VAL A 196 21.89 -51.34 -23.01
CA VAL A 196 20.99 -50.44 -23.76
C VAL A 196 20.49 -51.16 -25.02
N HIS A 197 19.16 -51.20 -25.28
CA HIS A 197 18.60 -51.31 -26.64
C HIS A 197 17.11 -50.87 -26.70
N GLN A 198 16.83 -49.94 -27.63
CA GLN A 198 15.62 -49.74 -28.48
C GLN A 198 14.17 -49.93 -27.95
N LEU A 199 13.45 -48.80 -27.91
CA LEU A 199 12.14 -48.46 -28.53
C LEU A 199 10.97 -49.48 -28.68
N SER A 200 9.75 -48.98 -28.38
CA SER A 200 8.39 -49.40 -28.85
C SER A 200 7.88 -50.80 -28.46
N ASP A 201 6.60 -51.05 -28.14
CA ASP A 201 5.34 -50.34 -28.47
C ASP A 201 4.21 -50.47 -27.38
N LEU A 202 3.08 -49.78 -27.59
CA LEU A 202 1.88 -49.75 -26.71
C LEU A 202 0.96 -51.00 -26.78
N MET A 203 0.15 -51.24 -25.73
CA MET A 203 -1.30 -51.58 -25.79
C MET A 203 -1.91 -51.51 -24.36
N TYR A 204 -3.15 -51.08 -24.03
CA TYR A 204 -4.53 -51.47 -24.40
C TYR A 204 -5.53 -50.37 -23.91
N LEU A 205 -6.83 -50.26 -24.25
CA LEU A 205 -7.68 -50.52 -25.45
C LEU A 205 -9.17 -50.15 -25.10
N VAL A 206 -10.13 -50.52 -25.97
CA VAL A 206 -11.63 -50.46 -25.91
C VAL A 206 -12.24 -49.17 -26.55
N ALA A 207 -12.51 -49.14 -27.86
CA ALA A 207 -13.65 -49.69 -28.65
C ALA A 207 -14.75 -48.61 -28.90
N THR A 208 -15.48 -48.52 -30.04
CA THR A 208 -16.08 -49.57 -30.90
C THR A 208 -16.38 -49.14 -32.36
N LYS A 209 -16.37 -50.14 -33.28
CA LYS A 209 -17.21 -50.34 -34.51
C LYS A 209 -16.97 -49.57 -35.83
N ASP A 210 -16.82 -50.40 -36.87
CA ASP A 210 -16.69 -50.23 -38.34
C ASP A 210 -17.99 -49.85 -39.09
N PRO A 211 -18.06 -49.86 -40.47
CA PRO A 211 -17.12 -49.48 -41.55
C PRO A 211 -17.75 -48.60 -42.68
N ASP A 212 -16.95 -48.10 -43.65
CA ASP A 212 -17.10 -48.44 -45.10
C ASP A 212 -16.19 -47.69 -46.10
N ASN A 213 -15.44 -48.48 -46.89
CA ASN A 213 -15.09 -48.37 -48.33
C ASN A 213 -14.40 -47.16 -49.03
N LEU A 214 -13.19 -47.45 -49.56
CA LEU A 214 -12.69 -47.20 -50.94
C LEU A 214 -12.84 -45.78 -51.56
N ARG A 215 -11.78 -45.05 -51.95
CA ARG A 215 -10.73 -45.44 -52.93
C ARG A 215 -9.62 -44.37 -53.05
N ASP A 216 -8.59 -44.70 -53.83
CA ASP A 216 -7.38 -43.93 -54.15
C ASP A 216 -7.53 -42.43 -54.43
N ASN A 217 -6.53 -41.64 -54.01
CA ASN A 217 -5.76 -40.82 -54.96
C ASN A 217 -4.43 -40.31 -54.35
N VAL A 218 -3.34 -40.61 -55.05
CA VAL A 218 -2.00 -40.06 -54.78
C VAL A 218 -1.98 -38.58 -55.11
N TRP A 219 -1.45 -37.75 -54.20
CA TRP A 219 -1.03 -36.38 -54.51
C TRP A 219 0.44 -36.19 -54.16
N GLN A 220 1.20 -35.71 -55.15
CA GLN A 220 2.65 -35.54 -55.09
C GLN A 220 3.02 -34.33 -54.22
N ILE A 221 4.08 -34.47 -53.42
CA ILE A 221 4.76 -33.33 -52.82
C ILE A 221 5.61 -32.69 -53.92
N VAL A 222 5.21 -31.51 -54.39
CA VAL A 222 6.01 -30.66 -55.28
C VAL A 222 6.72 -29.61 -54.42
N PRO A 223 8.05 -29.46 -54.51
CA PRO A 223 8.78 -28.41 -53.79
C PRO A 223 8.55 -27.05 -54.44
N PHE A 224 8.48 -25.97 -53.66
CA PHE A 224 8.35 -24.61 -54.20
C PHE A 224 9.37 -23.62 -53.62
N SER A 225 10.32 -23.27 -54.48
CA SER A 225 11.20 -22.09 -54.52
C SER A 225 11.92 -21.62 -53.24
N ASP A 226 13.25 -21.71 -53.28
CA ASP A 226 14.12 -20.71 -52.66
C ASP A 226 13.78 -19.31 -53.21
N SER A 227 13.54 -18.36 -52.31
CA SER A 227 13.67 -16.93 -52.58
C SER A 227 14.78 -16.38 -51.71
N GLU A 228 15.83 -15.83 -52.31
CA GLU A 228 16.95 -15.18 -51.62
C GLU A 228 16.50 -13.89 -50.91
N GLU A 229 15.80 -14.02 -49.77
CA GLU A 229 15.74 -12.92 -48.81
C GLU A 229 17.09 -12.86 -48.09
N LYS A 230 17.84 -11.81 -48.41
CA LYS A 230 19.16 -11.50 -47.84
C LYS A 230 19.13 -11.69 -46.33
N LEU A 231 20.11 -12.45 -45.83
CA LEU A 231 20.59 -12.34 -44.45
C LEU A 231 20.62 -10.84 -44.08
N PRO A 232 19.91 -10.40 -43.03
CA PRO A 232 20.15 -9.06 -42.51
C PRO A 232 21.64 -9.02 -42.16
N GLU A 233 22.36 -8.09 -42.79
CA GLU A 233 23.79 -7.93 -42.56
C GLU A 233 24.04 -7.86 -41.05
N LYS A 234 25.19 -8.41 -40.63
CA LYS A 234 25.71 -8.11 -39.29
C LYS A 234 25.94 -6.60 -39.20
N VAL A 235 24.92 -5.86 -38.79
CA VAL A 235 25.08 -4.61 -38.07
C VAL A 235 25.59 -5.00 -36.69
N SER A 236 26.85 -5.39 -36.66
CA SER A 236 27.66 -5.39 -35.44
C SER A 236 27.94 -3.94 -35.09
N GLU A 237 26.90 -3.23 -34.64
CA GLU A 237 27.12 -2.11 -33.73
C GLU A 237 27.94 -2.66 -32.56
N ASN A 238 29.16 -2.15 -32.42
CA ASN A 238 30.20 -2.66 -31.55
C ASN A 238 29.75 -2.63 -30.08
N CYS A 239 29.03 -3.67 -29.64
CA CYS A 239 28.86 -4.00 -28.24
C CYS A 239 30.21 -4.50 -27.69
N LYS A 240 31.12 -3.54 -27.41
CA LYS A 240 32.33 -3.75 -26.60
C LYS A 240 31.94 -4.04 -25.15
N LEU A 241 31.19 -5.12 -24.93
CA LEU A 241 31.02 -5.68 -23.60
C LEU A 241 32.36 -6.33 -23.21
N PRO A 242 32.83 -6.12 -21.98
CA PRO A 242 34.06 -6.74 -21.54
C PRO A 242 33.91 -8.26 -21.57
N LEU A 243 35.00 -8.94 -21.91
CA LEU A 243 35.13 -10.36 -21.64
C LEU A 243 35.34 -10.54 -20.12
N VAL A 244 34.57 -11.44 -19.52
CA VAL A 244 34.39 -11.54 -18.07
C VAL A 244 34.37 -13.01 -17.68
N THR A 245 35.03 -13.37 -16.58
CA THR A 245 35.03 -14.76 -16.10
C THR A 245 33.63 -15.21 -15.68
N VAL A 246 33.38 -16.52 -15.74
CA VAL A 246 32.13 -17.15 -15.28
C VAL A 246 31.71 -16.69 -13.88
N GLN A 247 32.68 -16.61 -12.96
CA GLN A 247 32.44 -16.24 -11.57
C GLN A 247 32.13 -14.74 -11.40
N GLN A 248 32.80 -13.86 -12.15
CA GLN A 248 32.43 -12.43 -12.20
C GLN A 248 31.03 -12.25 -12.80
N TYR A 249 30.68 -12.93 -13.89
CA TYR A 249 29.34 -12.87 -14.50
C TYR A 249 28.26 -13.29 -13.49
N ALA A 250 28.44 -14.43 -12.83
CA ALA A 250 27.55 -14.90 -11.78
C ALA A 250 27.44 -13.90 -10.62
N SER A 251 28.57 -13.37 -10.13
CA SER A 251 28.63 -12.35 -9.08
C SER A 251 27.81 -11.10 -9.45
N ARG A 252 28.13 -10.46 -10.59
CA ARG A 252 27.44 -9.26 -11.09
C ARG A 252 25.94 -9.50 -11.26
N ASN A 253 25.53 -10.68 -11.72
CA ASN A 253 24.12 -11.03 -11.84
C ASN A 253 23.44 -11.17 -10.46
N THR A 254 24.09 -11.83 -9.49
CA THR A 254 23.52 -11.95 -8.12
C THR A 254 23.37 -10.60 -7.41
N MET A 255 24.19 -9.60 -7.74
CA MET A 255 24.06 -8.22 -7.22
C MET A 255 22.80 -7.50 -7.72
N LEU A 256 22.32 -7.83 -8.92
CA LEU A 256 21.13 -7.22 -9.53
C LEU A 256 19.87 -8.08 -9.39
N ALA A 257 20.03 -9.36 -9.05
CA ALA A 257 18.93 -10.29 -8.89
C ALA A 257 18.13 -10.02 -7.61
N ALA A 258 17.24 -9.01 -7.66
CA ALA A 258 16.24 -8.75 -6.63
C ALA A 258 15.32 -9.95 -6.40
N VAL A 259 14.82 -10.08 -5.17
CA VAL A 259 13.98 -11.19 -4.70
C VAL A 259 12.73 -10.68 -3.98
N THR A 260 12.89 -9.69 -3.10
CA THR A 260 11.82 -9.16 -2.24
C THR A 260 11.93 -7.64 -2.11
N VAL A 261 10.79 -6.99 -1.93
CA VAL A 261 10.67 -5.53 -1.76
C VAL A 261 9.80 -5.19 -0.55
N SER A 262 10.14 -4.13 0.18
CA SER A 262 9.36 -3.68 1.35
C SER A 262 9.59 -2.20 1.61
N TRP A 263 8.52 -1.44 1.84
CA TRP A 263 8.57 -0.01 2.12
C TRP A 263 8.62 0.30 3.62
N SER A 264 9.39 1.31 4.01
CA SER A 264 9.32 1.88 5.35
C SER A 264 8.02 2.69 5.54
N PRO A 265 7.55 2.88 6.77
CA PRO A 265 6.61 3.96 7.09
C PRO A 265 7.18 5.32 6.68
N ILE A 266 6.31 6.34 6.61
CA ILE A 266 6.70 7.67 6.16
C ILE A 266 7.62 8.37 7.19
N LEU A 267 8.72 8.94 6.67
CA LEU A 267 9.63 9.85 7.35
C LEU A 267 9.20 11.29 7.06
N GLY A 268 9.28 12.17 8.05
CA GLY A 268 9.10 13.61 7.85
C GLY A 268 9.72 14.39 9.01
N THR A 269 10.36 15.52 8.70
CA THR A 269 10.88 16.44 9.71
C THR A 269 9.81 17.45 10.12
N SER A 270 9.62 17.60 11.43
CA SER A 270 8.88 18.71 12.03
C SER A 270 9.90 19.64 12.69
N GLU A 271 10.52 20.50 11.88
CA GLU A 271 11.62 21.38 12.32
C GLU A 271 11.12 22.53 13.22
N ASN A 272 11.10 22.29 14.54
CA ASN A 272 11.22 23.36 15.53
C ASN A 272 12.70 23.77 15.65
N GLY A 273 13.22 24.50 14.66
CA GLY A 273 14.61 24.99 14.68
C GLY A 273 14.98 25.81 13.43
N LEU A 274 15.48 27.03 13.66
CA LEU A 274 16.00 28.03 12.71
C LEU A 274 16.05 27.61 11.22
N ALA A 275 14.98 27.92 10.47
CA ALA A 275 14.82 27.51 9.08
C ALA A 275 15.82 28.19 8.13
N ASN A 276 16.52 27.38 7.32
CA ASN A 276 17.14 27.84 6.08
C ASN A 276 16.07 27.94 4.97
N PRO A 277 16.13 28.94 4.06
CA PRO A 277 15.03 29.24 3.13
C PRO A 277 14.77 28.15 2.07
N ASP A 278 15.66 27.18 1.88
CA ASP A 278 15.60 26.23 0.75
C ASP A 278 15.01 24.85 1.09
N ASN A 279 14.88 24.47 2.36
CA ASN A 279 14.25 23.19 2.70
C ASN A 279 12.73 23.29 2.53
N THR A 280 12.19 22.46 1.62
CA THR A 280 10.77 22.13 1.50
C THR A 280 10.41 20.98 2.45
N THR A 281 9.12 20.74 2.69
CA THR A 281 8.63 19.71 3.62
C THR A 281 9.13 18.32 3.24
N ASN A 282 10.17 17.83 3.90
CA ASN A 282 10.91 16.62 3.54
C ASN A 282 10.22 15.33 4.00
N CYS A 283 8.97 15.13 3.56
CA CYS A 283 8.30 13.84 3.68
C CYS A 283 8.88 12.85 2.66
N CYS A 284 9.40 11.71 3.11
CA CYS A 284 9.90 10.65 2.23
C CYS A 284 9.61 9.25 2.80
N SER A 285 9.85 8.20 2.02
CA SER A 285 9.85 6.82 2.48
C SER A 285 11.02 6.08 1.84
N ILE A 286 11.43 4.97 2.46
CA ILE A 286 12.57 4.18 2.04
C ILE A 286 12.09 2.83 1.52
N LEU A 287 12.37 2.56 0.25
CA LEU A 287 12.16 1.25 -0.35
C LEU A 287 13.41 0.39 -0.10
N ALA A 288 13.23 -0.71 0.63
CA ALA A 288 14.23 -1.78 0.75
C ALA A 288 14.04 -2.80 -0.36
N VAL A 289 15.12 -3.12 -1.09
CA VAL A 289 15.15 -4.17 -2.12
C VAL A 289 16.19 -5.21 -1.74
N GLY A 290 15.75 -6.41 -1.40
CA GLY A 290 16.62 -7.55 -1.04
C GLY A 290 16.97 -8.41 -2.25
N GLY A 291 18.25 -8.77 -2.40
CA GLY A 291 18.78 -9.56 -3.51
C GLY A 291 19.18 -10.99 -3.17
N LYS A 292 19.49 -11.78 -4.21
CA LYS A 292 20.07 -13.14 -4.08
C LYS A 292 21.47 -13.13 -3.44
N CYS A 293 22.25 -12.07 -3.62
CA CYS A 293 23.59 -11.93 -3.02
C CYS A 293 23.60 -11.58 -1.52
N GLY A 294 22.46 -11.66 -0.82
CA GLY A 294 22.37 -11.31 0.60
C GLY A 294 22.51 -9.82 0.91
N ARG A 295 22.53 -8.96 -0.12
CA ARG A 295 22.54 -7.49 0.00
C ARG A 295 21.13 -6.89 -0.10
N ILE A 296 20.93 -5.79 0.61
CA ILE A 296 19.77 -4.89 0.50
C ILE A 296 20.25 -3.56 -0.08
N SER A 297 19.53 -3.02 -1.06
CA SER A 297 19.66 -1.62 -1.47
C SER A 297 18.49 -0.80 -0.91
N PHE A 298 18.78 0.38 -0.39
CA PHE A 298 17.80 1.28 0.22
C PHE A 298 17.65 2.55 -0.61
N TRP A 299 16.41 2.83 -1.03
CA TRP A 299 16.09 3.92 -1.94
C TRP A 299 15.16 4.92 -1.26
N ARG A 300 15.65 6.14 -1.00
CA ARG A 300 14.84 7.24 -0.49
C ARG A 300 14.02 7.84 -1.62
N ILE A 301 12.71 7.94 -1.43
CA ILE A 301 11.76 8.49 -2.38
C ILE A 301 10.94 9.56 -1.66
N HIS A 302 11.04 10.80 -2.13
CA HIS A 302 10.36 11.95 -1.55
C HIS A 302 8.91 12.04 -2.05
N ALA A 303 8.01 12.49 -1.18
CA ALA A 303 6.70 12.97 -1.58
C ALA A 303 6.85 14.19 -2.50
N PRO A 304 5.93 14.42 -3.45
CA PRO A 304 5.97 15.56 -4.34
C PRO A 304 5.68 16.86 -3.58
N GLU A 305 6.48 17.90 -3.82
CA GLU A 305 6.31 19.22 -3.16
C GLU A 305 4.91 19.83 -3.35
N ARG A 306 4.25 19.49 -4.47
CA ARG A 306 2.86 19.86 -4.77
C ARG A 306 2.17 18.72 -5.51
N TYR A 307 1.08 18.24 -4.94
CA TYR A 307 0.18 17.30 -5.62
C TYR A 307 -0.51 17.98 -6.81
N SER A 308 -0.48 17.34 -7.98
CA SER A 308 -1.02 17.89 -9.22
C SER A 308 -1.62 16.81 -10.10
N ILE A 309 -2.87 17.03 -10.52
CA ILE A 309 -3.57 16.17 -11.49
C ILE A 309 -3.13 16.50 -12.94
N VAL A 310 -2.49 17.65 -13.16
CA VAL A 310 -2.12 18.13 -14.51
C VAL A 310 -0.68 17.78 -14.88
N ASN A 311 0.25 17.81 -13.92
CA ASN A 311 1.66 17.57 -14.17
C ASN A 311 2.04 16.11 -13.90
N SER A 312 1.96 15.28 -14.94
CA SER A 312 2.36 13.86 -14.87
C SER A 312 3.88 13.64 -14.85
N ARG A 313 4.69 14.64 -15.22
CA ARG A 313 6.14 14.51 -15.45
C ARG A 313 7.04 14.86 -14.25
N SER A 314 6.50 15.42 -13.16
CA SER A 314 7.28 15.62 -11.93
C SER A 314 7.40 14.30 -11.16
N SER A 315 8.21 13.38 -11.67
CA SER A 315 8.62 12.20 -10.91
C SER A 315 9.53 12.64 -9.77
N GLY A 316 9.20 12.25 -8.53
CA GLY A 316 10.15 12.34 -7.42
C GLY A 316 11.41 11.53 -7.78
N LYS A 317 12.60 12.09 -7.54
CA LYS A 317 13.86 11.36 -7.74
C LYS A 317 14.00 10.34 -6.63
N ALA A 318 14.21 9.06 -6.96
CA ALA A 318 14.76 8.12 -5.99
C ALA A 318 16.26 8.37 -5.83
N LEU A 319 16.76 8.21 -4.61
CA LEU A 319 18.18 8.32 -4.28
C LEU A 319 18.60 7.06 -3.53
N LEU A 320 19.68 6.42 -3.98
CA LEU A 320 20.29 5.29 -3.27
C LEU A 320 20.99 5.83 -2.02
N VAL A 321 20.45 5.52 -0.84
CA VAL A 321 20.95 6.02 0.46
C VAL A 321 21.77 5.00 1.24
N GLY A 322 21.69 3.71 0.89
CA GLY A 322 22.44 2.66 1.58
C GLY A 322 22.49 1.34 0.82
N LEU A 323 23.56 0.57 1.04
CA LEU A 323 23.73 -0.79 0.56
C LEU A 323 24.24 -1.69 1.69
N LEU A 324 23.43 -2.61 2.21
CA LEU A 324 23.76 -3.44 3.36
C LEU A 324 23.92 -4.90 2.97
N ARG A 325 25.08 -5.52 3.21
CA ARG A 325 25.24 -6.98 3.16
C ARG A 325 24.66 -7.57 4.45
N ALA A 326 23.37 -7.87 4.44
CA ALA A 326 22.65 -8.36 5.60
C ALA A 326 22.96 -9.84 5.87
N HIS A 327 23.01 -10.67 4.82
CA HIS A 327 23.17 -12.12 4.89
C HIS A 327 24.18 -12.62 3.85
N GLU A 328 24.57 -13.88 3.96
CA GLU A 328 25.42 -14.56 2.97
C GLU A 328 24.61 -15.35 1.94
N ALA A 329 23.34 -15.63 2.24
CA ALA A 329 22.38 -16.31 1.37
C ALA A 329 21.26 -15.36 0.90
N TRP A 330 20.28 -15.86 0.15
CA TRP A 330 19.25 -15.02 -0.47
C TRP A 330 18.38 -14.35 0.58
N ILE A 331 18.01 -13.09 0.37
CA ILE A 331 17.03 -12.41 1.22
C ILE A 331 15.64 -12.79 0.74
N THR A 332 14.87 -13.48 1.58
CA THR A 332 13.56 -14.04 1.23
C THR A 332 12.39 -13.20 1.72
N ALA A 333 12.56 -12.49 2.84
CA ALA A 333 11.53 -11.64 3.43
C ALA A 333 12.14 -10.37 4.06
N ILE A 334 11.43 -9.24 3.97
CA ILE A 334 11.77 -7.98 4.62
C ILE A 334 10.50 -7.38 5.23
N SER A 335 10.57 -6.94 6.49
CA SER A 335 9.49 -6.23 7.17
C SER A 335 10.05 -5.02 7.92
N TRP A 336 9.32 -3.91 7.88
CA TRP A 336 9.62 -2.68 8.63
C TRP A 336 8.64 -2.48 9.79
N ALA A 337 9.08 -1.78 10.83
CA ALA A 337 8.22 -1.22 11.87
C ALA A 337 8.77 0.15 12.33
N LEU A 338 7.87 1.06 12.71
CA LEU A 338 8.21 2.33 13.37
C LEU A 338 8.32 2.07 14.88
N TYR A 339 9.44 2.45 15.48
CA TYR A 339 9.74 2.21 16.91
C TYR A 339 9.55 3.45 17.76
N ASP A 340 10.08 4.59 17.33
CA ASP A 340 9.82 5.90 17.94
C ASP A 340 9.41 6.90 16.86
N SER A 341 8.31 7.61 17.10
CA SER A 341 7.75 8.66 16.26
C SER A 341 7.99 10.06 16.84
N SER A 342 8.90 10.22 17.80
CA SER A 342 9.32 11.52 18.29
C SER A 342 9.81 12.38 17.12
N ALA A 343 9.22 13.56 16.96
CA ALA A 343 9.40 14.45 15.81
C ALA A 343 10.86 14.88 15.56
N SER A 344 11.72 14.72 16.57
CA SER A 344 13.16 14.95 16.50
C SER A 344 13.95 13.78 15.90
N ASN A 345 13.66 12.53 16.30
CA ASN A 345 14.54 11.37 16.04
C ASN A 345 13.74 10.09 15.68
N PRO A 346 13.21 10.00 14.44
CA PRO A 346 12.46 8.82 14.01
C PRO A 346 13.37 7.58 13.93
N HIS A 347 13.01 6.54 14.67
CA HIS A 347 13.72 5.27 14.68
C HIS A 347 12.86 4.16 14.08
N PHE A 348 13.42 3.40 13.14
CA PHE A 348 12.78 2.19 12.63
C PHE A 348 13.49 0.93 13.10
N VAL A 349 12.73 -0.17 13.06
CA VAL A 349 13.28 -1.51 13.08
C VAL A 349 13.01 -2.18 11.74
N LEU A 350 14.04 -2.82 11.20
CA LEU A 350 14.01 -3.61 9.99
C LEU A 350 14.30 -5.07 10.35
N ALA A 351 13.44 -6.02 9.97
CA ALA A 351 13.75 -7.44 10.05
C ALA A 351 14.00 -8.02 8.64
N THR A 352 15.05 -8.80 8.51
CA THR A 352 15.50 -9.39 7.24
C THR A 352 15.66 -10.90 7.40
N GLY A 353 14.87 -11.66 6.65
CA GLY A 353 14.87 -13.13 6.65
C GLY A 353 15.63 -13.68 5.45
N SER A 354 16.31 -14.80 5.64
CA SER A 354 17.12 -15.42 4.59
C SER A 354 16.80 -16.91 4.35
N SER A 355 17.23 -17.41 3.19
CA SER A 355 17.09 -18.80 2.77
C SER A 355 17.93 -19.79 3.59
N ASP A 356 18.85 -19.32 4.43
CA ASP A 356 19.61 -20.14 5.38
C ASP A 356 18.92 -20.31 6.74
N GLY A 357 17.67 -19.84 6.87
CA GLY A 357 16.87 -19.92 8.10
C GLY A 357 17.22 -18.87 9.16
N ARG A 358 18.06 -17.89 8.82
CA ARG A 358 18.43 -16.79 9.72
C ARG A 358 17.50 -15.59 9.57
N VAL A 359 17.26 -14.90 10.69
CA VAL A 359 16.62 -13.58 10.72
C VAL A 359 17.53 -12.60 11.43
N LYS A 360 17.73 -11.42 10.85
CA LYS A 360 18.46 -10.31 11.47
C LYS A 360 17.55 -9.12 11.69
N ILE A 361 17.66 -8.50 12.86
CA ILE A 361 16.90 -7.33 13.27
C ILE A 361 17.87 -6.16 13.40
N TRP A 362 17.56 -5.08 12.67
CA TRP A 362 18.41 -3.90 12.54
C TRP A 362 17.66 -2.69 13.10
N GLN A 363 18.32 -1.90 13.94
CA GLN A 363 17.88 -0.54 14.27
C GLN A 363 18.36 0.40 13.16
N VAL A 364 17.48 1.29 12.75
CA VAL A 364 17.71 2.18 11.61
C VAL A 364 17.48 3.62 12.06
N ASN A 365 18.51 4.45 11.92
CA ASN A 365 18.42 5.88 12.24
C ASN A 365 17.77 6.63 11.06
N GLY A 366 16.53 7.08 11.24
CA GLY A 366 15.79 7.81 10.20
C GLY A 366 16.35 9.19 9.91
N GLU A 367 16.99 9.85 10.87
CA GLU A 367 17.58 11.18 10.71
C GLU A 367 18.78 11.16 9.75
N GLU A 368 19.66 10.18 9.88
CA GLU A 368 20.81 10.01 8.98
C GLU A 368 20.36 9.70 7.55
N LEU A 369 19.34 8.85 7.38
CA LEU A 369 18.80 8.49 6.07
C LEU A 369 18.00 9.64 5.41
N LEU A 370 17.53 10.61 6.19
CA LEU A 370 17.02 11.88 5.68
C LEU A 370 18.15 12.80 5.20
N LYS A 371 19.26 12.88 5.95
CA LYS A 371 20.38 13.79 5.67
C LYS A 371 21.38 13.28 4.64
N SER A 372 21.47 11.97 4.40
CA SER A 372 22.48 11.37 3.52
C SER A 372 22.26 11.74 2.04
N SER A 373 23.26 12.37 1.41
CA SER A 373 23.32 12.55 -0.05
C SER A 373 24.02 11.39 -0.76
N GLU A 374 24.82 10.61 -0.04
CA GLU A 374 25.63 9.51 -0.54
C GLU A 374 25.23 8.18 0.15
N VAL A 375 25.76 7.07 -0.36
CA VAL A 375 25.48 5.72 0.15
C VAL A 375 26.16 5.53 1.51
N ASN A 376 25.39 5.62 2.60
CA ASN A 376 25.89 5.48 3.96
C ASN A 376 25.60 4.07 4.51
N HIS A 377 26.63 3.43 5.08
CA HIS A 377 26.50 2.15 5.78
C HIS A 377 26.24 2.30 7.28
N ALA A 378 26.55 3.45 7.88
CA ALA A 378 26.51 3.65 9.33
C ALA A 378 25.09 3.70 9.93
N SER A 379 24.08 4.03 9.12
CA SER A 379 22.70 4.25 9.56
C SER A 379 21.92 2.97 9.93
N PHE A 380 22.57 1.81 9.86
CA PHE A 380 22.01 0.50 10.18
C PHE A 380 22.88 -0.19 11.24
N SER A 381 22.33 -0.41 12.43
CA SER A 381 23.01 -1.17 13.49
C SER A 381 22.29 -2.50 13.73
N LEU A 382 23.06 -3.59 13.82
CA LEU A 382 22.50 -4.92 14.10
C LEU A 382 22.14 -5.02 15.59
N LEU A 383 20.85 -5.13 15.90
CA LEU A 383 20.38 -5.39 17.26
C LEU A 383 20.55 -6.87 17.61
N LYS A 384 20.11 -7.76 16.70
CA LYS A 384 20.09 -9.19 16.96
C LYS A 384 20.14 -10.02 15.69
N GLU A 385 20.89 -11.11 15.75
CA GLU A 385 20.78 -12.25 14.83
C GLU A 385 20.05 -13.40 15.53
N VAL A 386 19.12 -14.01 14.82
CA VAL A 386 18.22 -15.06 15.28
C VAL A 386 18.43 -16.27 14.38
N MET A 387 18.95 -17.35 14.97
CA MET A 387 18.96 -18.67 14.35
C MET A 387 17.63 -19.34 14.66
N THR A 388 16.88 -19.75 13.64
CA THR A 388 15.69 -20.59 13.87
C THR A 388 16.10 -22.04 14.07
N ASP A 389 15.40 -22.78 14.94
CA ASP A 389 15.82 -24.11 15.43
C ASP A 389 15.93 -25.19 14.34
N ASP A 390 15.36 -24.93 13.15
CA ASP A 390 15.07 -25.92 12.10
C ASP A 390 15.91 -25.70 10.82
N SER A 391 16.69 -24.59 10.74
CA SER A 391 17.40 -24.13 9.52
C SER A 391 16.56 -24.01 8.23
N ALA A 392 15.24 -24.24 8.30
CA ALA A 392 14.32 -24.13 7.18
C ALA A 392 14.26 -22.68 6.67
N THR A 393 14.08 -22.53 5.35
CA THR A 393 14.02 -21.22 4.68
C THR A 393 12.98 -20.30 5.33
N VAL A 394 13.33 -19.05 5.65
CA VAL A 394 12.34 -18.07 6.10
C VAL A 394 11.44 -17.73 4.91
N SER A 395 10.13 -17.92 5.04
CA SER A 395 9.16 -17.68 3.96
C SER A 395 8.47 -16.32 4.07
N ILE A 396 8.19 -15.86 5.29
CA ILE A 396 7.49 -14.59 5.55
C ILE A 396 7.89 -14.03 6.93
N LEU A 397 7.88 -12.70 7.05
CA LEU A 397 8.09 -11.97 8.30
C LEU A 397 6.92 -11.00 8.53
N SER A 398 6.47 -10.90 9.78
CA SER A 398 5.51 -9.87 10.20
C SER A 398 6.00 -9.19 11.48
N LEU A 399 6.25 -7.89 11.41
CA LEU A 399 6.61 -7.05 12.55
C LEU A 399 5.43 -6.18 12.99
N THR A 400 5.28 -5.96 14.29
CA THR A 400 4.43 -4.91 14.83
C THR A 400 4.96 -4.36 16.15
N VAL A 401 4.78 -3.06 16.38
CA VAL A 401 5.08 -2.39 17.66
C VAL A 401 3.75 -2.01 18.28
N PRO A 402 3.32 -2.67 19.37
CA PRO A 402 2.04 -2.37 19.98
C PRO A 402 2.00 -0.98 20.62
N SER A 403 0.99 -0.18 20.29
CA SER A 403 0.67 1.13 20.86
C SER A 403 0.57 1.11 22.39
N HIS A 404 0.10 -0.01 22.98
CA HIS A 404 0.00 -0.18 24.42
C HIS A 404 1.33 -0.56 25.10
N SER A 405 2.34 -0.96 24.32
CA SER A 405 3.68 -1.28 24.81
C SER A 405 4.75 -0.89 23.78
N PRO A 406 4.94 0.42 23.48
CA PRO A 406 5.75 0.88 22.34
C PRO A 406 7.24 0.53 22.45
N ARG A 407 7.70 0.10 23.65
CA ARG A 407 9.07 -0.40 23.89
C ARG A 407 9.26 -1.89 23.54
N LYS A 408 8.19 -2.60 23.20
CA LYS A 408 8.22 -4.00 22.79
C LYS A 408 7.87 -4.10 21.31
N LEU A 409 8.68 -4.86 20.58
CA LEU A 409 8.43 -5.23 19.19
C LEU A 409 8.06 -6.72 19.15
N LEU A 410 6.93 -7.04 18.53
CA LEU A 410 6.52 -8.40 18.21
C LEU A 410 7.01 -8.76 16.81
N SER A 411 7.65 -9.92 16.69
CA SER A 411 8.13 -10.47 15.42
C SER A 411 7.59 -11.88 15.24
N ALA A 412 6.90 -12.13 14.12
CA ALA A 412 6.46 -13.45 13.69
C ALA A 412 7.26 -13.88 12.45
N ILE A 413 7.82 -15.10 12.49
CA ILE A 413 8.73 -15.66 11.49
C ILE A 413 8.13 -16.94 10.94
N GLY A 414 7.62 -16.91 9.71
CA GLY A 414 7.09 -18.09 9.01
C GLY A 414 8.19 -18.84 8.26
N LYS A 415 8.12 -20.17 8.24
CA LYS A 415 9.13 -21.03 7.62
C LYS A 415 8.59 -21.89 6.46
N GLY A 416 9.52 -22.34 5.63
CA GLY A 416 9.31 -23.35 4.60
C GLY A 416 8.79 -24.70 5.13
N SER A 417 9.06 -25.04 6.39
CA SER A 417 8.59 -26.29 7.04
C SER A 417 7.14 -26.25 7.52
N GLY A 418 6.42 -25.13 7.40
CA GLY A 418 5.04 -24.97 7.90
C GLY A 418 4.95 -24.59 9.38
N SER A 419 6.07 -24.62 10.10
CA SER A 419 6.19 -23.99 11.41
C SER A 419 6.32 -22.46 11.31
N PHE A 420 5.94 -21.77 12.38
CA PHE A 420 6.33 -20.37 12.59
C PHE A 420 6.82 -20.15 14.03
N GLU A 421 7.58 -19.09 14.23
CA GLU A 421 8.08 -18.66 15.55
C GLU A 421 7.60 -17.26 15.88
N VAL A 422 7.39 -16.98 17.16
CA VAL A 422 7.13 -15.63 17.66
C VAL A 422 8.19 -15.24 18.67
N TRP A 423 8.64 -13.99 18.56
CA TRP A 423 9.67 -13.39 19.37
C TRP A 423 9.25 -12.01 19.86
N ILE A 424 9.63 -11.67 21.09
CA ILE A 424 9.52 -10.31 21.65
C ILE A 424 10.91 -9.73 21.75
N LEU A 425 11.07 -8.51 21.25
CA LEU A 425 12.21 -7.65 21.53
C LEU A 425 11.76 -6.55 22.50
N ASP A 426 12.21 -6.60 23.75
CA ASP A 426 12.14 -5.45 24.65
C ASP A 426 13.36 -4.57 24.41
N MET A 427 13.13 -3.43 23.77
CA MET A 427 14.17 -2.48 23.38
C MET A 427 14.79 -1.76 24.59
N SER A 428 14.10 -1.71 25.73
CA SER A 428 14.61 -1.05 26.94
C SER A 428 15.52 -1.97 27.77
N ALA A 429 15.24 -3.26 27.78
CA ALA A 429 16.10 -4.28 28.38
C ALA A 429 17.14 -4.86 27.40
N ASN A 430 17.09 -4.46 26.11
CA ASN A 430 17.73 -5.13 24.97
C ASN A 430 17.56 -6.67 25.02
N LYS A 431 16.38 -7.11 25.43
CA LYS A 431 16.09 -8.53 25.72
C LYS A 431 15.27 -9.11 24.59
N PHE A 432 15.81 -10.15 23.96
CA PHE A 432 15.15 -10.87 22.88
C PHE A 432 14.70 -12.24 23.38
N GLU A 433 13.40 -12.43 23.52
CA GLU A 433 12.79 -13.64 24.07
C GLU A 433 12.01 -14.40 22.99
N LYS A 434 12.24 -15.71 22.90
CA LYS A 434 11.39 -16.62 22.11
C LYS A 434 10.10 -16.86 22.89
N VAL A 435 8.98 -16.46 22.32
CA VAL A 435 7.63 -16.71 22.87
C VAL A 435 7.27 -18.17 22.68
N GLY A 436 7.52 -18.70 21.49
CA GLY A 436 7.24 -20.09 21.15
C GLY A 436 7.51 -20.41 19.69
N CYS A 437 7.48 -21.71 19.38
CA CYS A 437 7.47 -22.25 18.03
C CYS A 437 6.18 -23.06 17.85
N TYR A 438 5.47 -22.82 16.74
CA TYR A 438 4.13 -23.33 16.48
C TYR A 438 4.14 -24.09 15.16
N ASN A 439 3.97 -25.41 15.23
CA ASN A 439 3.80 -26.29 14.06
C ASN A 439 2.37 -26.16 13.57
N ALA A 440 2.07 -25.03 12.94
CA ALA A 440 0.72 -24.61 12.60
C ALA A 440 0.16 -25.32 11.36
N HIS A 441 1.04 -25.69 10.43
CA HIS A 441 0.71 -26.06 9.04
C HIS A 441 1.60 -27.22 8.55
N ASP A 442 1.08 -28.02 7.63
CA ASP A 442 1.79 -29.18 7.04
C ASP A 442 2.67 -28.81 5.83
N ARG A 443 2.54 -27.57 5.35
CA ARG A 443 3.29 -27.00 4.22
C ARG A 443 3.74 -25.58 4.54
N ILE A 444 4.67 -25.05 3.75
CA ILE A 444 5.21 -23.69 3.82
C ILE A 444 4.16 -22.64 4.22
N VAL A 445 4.48 -21.86 5.27
CA VAL A 445 3.67 -20.71 5.69
C VAL A 445 3.78 -19.64 4.61
N THR A 446 2.66 -19.31 3.94
CA THR A 446 2.64 -18.39 2.80
C THR A 446 2.20 -16.98 3.16
N GLY A 447 1.63 -16.78 4.35
CA GLY A 447 1.27 -15.46 4.89
C GLY A 447 1.21 -15.44 6.41
N LEU A 448 1.65 -14.33 7.00
CA LEU A 448 1.52 -14.00 8.42
C LEU A 448 1.18 -12.51 8.54
N ALA A 449 0.16 -12.16 9.31
CA ALA A 449 -0.14 -10.76 9.62
C ALA A 449 -0.65 -10.58 11.06
N TRP A 450 -0.01 -9.67 11.79
CA TRP A 450 -0.53 -9.15 13.03
C TRP A 450 -1.75 -8.26 12.79
N ALA A 451 -2.73 -8.35 13.67
CA ALA A 451 -3.91 -7.51 13.73
C ALA A 451 -4.14 -7.02 15.16
N PHE A 452 -4.99 -6.00 15.31
CA PHE A 452 -5.40 -5.46 16.62
C PHE A 452 -4.22 -5.13 17.53
N ASP A 453 -3.21 -4.41 17.01
CA ASP A 453 -2.05 -3.96 17.78
C ASP A 453 -1.22 -5.12 18.38
N GLY A 454 -1.08 -6.22 17.63
CA GLY A 454 -0.33 -7.40 18.04
C GLY A 454 -1.09 -8.37 18.95
N ARG A 455 -2.38 -8.11 19.25
CA ARG A 455 -3.22 -9.04 20.04
C ARG A 455 -3.63 -10.29 19.27
N CYS A 456 -3.75 -10.20 17.95
CA CYS A 456 -4.07 -11.35 17.09
C CYS A 456 -3.01 -11.52 16.00
N LEU A 457 -2.69 -12.77 15.68
CA LEU A 457 -1.90 -13.16 14.51
C LEU A 457 -2.77 -14.06 13.63
N TYR A 458 -2.73 -13.85 12.32
CA TYR A 458 -3.32 -14.75 11.33
C TYR A 458 -2.22 -15.44 10.54
N SER A 459 -2.39 -16.73 10.26
CA SER A 459 -1.46 -17.53 9.43
C SER A 459 -2.21 -18.25 8.32
N CYS A 460 -1.57 -18.41 7.16
CA CYS A 460 -2.07 -19.24 6.07
C CYS A 460 -0.94 -20.01 5.39
N SER A 461 -1.27 -21.14 4.76
CA SER A 461 -0.31 -22.04 4.13
C SER A 461 -0.79 -22.63 2.81
N GLN A 462 0.17 -23.16 2.05
CA GLN A 462 -0.05 -23.98 0.86
C GLN A 462 -0.70 -25.34 1.16
N ASP A 463 -0.99 -25.66 2.43
CA ASP A 463 -1.88 -26.77 2.85
C ASP A 463 -3.38 -26.43 2.77
N ASN A 464 -3.71 -25.24 2.23
CA ASN A 464 -5.07 -24.69 2.12
C ASN A 464 -5.73 -24.27 3.45
N SER A 465 -5.02 -24.38 4.57
CA SER A 465 -5.53 -23.95 5.87
C SER A 465 -5.21 -22.48 6.16
N MET A 466 -6.07 -21.87 6.99
CA MET A 466 -5.88 -20.57 7.60
C MET A 466 -6.24 -20.70 9.08
N LYS A 467 -5.40 -20.12 9.96
CA LYS A 467 -5.56 -20.17 11.41
C LYS A 467 -5.53 -18.76 12.02
N SER A 468 -6.23 -18.61 13.14
CA SER A 468 -6.24 -17.39 13.97
C SER A 468 -5.62 -17.72 15.32
N TRP A 469 -4.87 -16.77 15.87
CA TRP A 469 -4.11 -16.93 17.10
C TRP A 469 -4.28 -15.68 17.97
N ILE A 470 -4.66 -15.84 19.24
CA ILE A 470 -4.64 -14.72 20.22
C ILE A 470 -3.33 -14.77 20.98
N PHE A 471 -2.68 -13.62 21.10
CA PHE A 471 -1.50 -13.41 21.92
C PHE A 471 -1.90 -13.04 23.35
N VAL A 472 -1.73 -13.99 24.29
CA VAL A 472 -2.10 -13.83 25.69
C VAL A 472 -0.89 -14.08 26.58
N GLY A 473 -0.55 -13.09 27.40
CA GLY A 473 0.61 -13.11 28.30
C GLY A 473 1.94 -13.15 27.54
N ASN A 474 2.46 -14.35 27.32
CA ASN A 474 3.66 -14.61 26.53
C ASN A 474 3.52 -15.92 25.73
N SER A 475 2.35 -16.16 25.13
CA SER A 475 2.03 -17.35 24.35
C SER A 475 0.94 -17.06 23.32
N LEU A 476 0.91 -17.82 22.22
CA LEU A 476 -0.22 -17.82 21.29
C LEU A 476 -1.15 -19.00 21.58
N CYS A 477 -2.46 -18.74 21.58
CA CYS A 477 -3.50 -19.75 21.62
C CYS A 477 -4.22 -19.79 20.27
N GLU A 478 -4.35 -20.98 19.65
CA GLU A 478 -5.16 -21.15 18.43
C GLU A 478 -6.64 -20.93 18.77
N VAL A 479 -7.33 -20.15 17.94
CA VAL A 479 -8.75 -19.82 18.11
C VAL A 479 -9.51 -19.96 16.78
N PRO A 480 -10.83 -20.25 16.81
CA PRO A 480 -11.62 -20.26 15.59
C PRO A 480 -11.67 -18.85 14.98
N ILE A 481 -11.52 -18.79 13.66
CA ILE A 481 -11.83 -17.59 12.87
C ILE A 481 -13.35 -17.32 12.99
N PRO A 482 -13.80 -16.07 13.20
CA PRO A 482 -15.22 -15.72 13.34
C PRO A 482 -16.10 -16.30 12.23
N SER A 483 -17.26 -16.81 12.63
CA SER A 483 -18.21 -17.48 11.74
C SER A 483 -19.30 -16.56 11.20
N SER A 484 -19.42 -15.32 11.69
CA SER A 484 -20.49 -14.42 11.27
C SER A 484 -20.33 -13.89 9.85
N SER A 485 -21.20 -14.33 8.94
CA SER A 485 -21.53 -13.56 7.74
C SER A 485 -22.40 -12.40 8.18
N LEU A 486 -21.83 -11.20 8.29
CA LEU A 486 -22.56 -9.96 8.55
C LEU A 486 -23.57 -9.68 7.41
N GLY A 487 -24.79 -10.24 7.49
CA GLY A 487 -25.95 -10.01 6.61
C GLY A 487 -25.77 -10.32 5.10
N SER A 488 -24.53 -10.45 4.62
CA SER A 488 -24.21 -10.57 3.21
C SER A 488 -24.69 -11.91 2.69
N LYS A 489 -25.53 -11.88 1.64
CA LYS A 489 -25.79 -13.07 0.84
C LYS A 489 -24.45 -13.58 0.33
N ASN A 490 -24.02 -14.77 0.79
CA ASN A 490 -22.87 -15.47 0.26
C ASN A 490 -22.92 -15.38 -1.27
N SER A 491 -21.85 -14.87 -1.90
CA SER A 491 -21.75 -14.87 -3.37
C SER A 491 -21.90 -16.31 -3.86
N PRO A 492 -23.00 -16.66 -4.57
CA PRO A 492 -23.35 -18.05 -4.81
C PRO A 492 -22.50 -18.70 -5.90
N ASP A 493 -21.75 -17.91 -6.68
CA ASP A 493 -21.17 -18.32 -7.95
C ASP A 493 -19.69 -18.77 -7.86
N VAL A 494 -19.09 -18.73 -6.67
CA VAL A 494 -17.67 -19.07 -6.46
C VAL A 494 -17.54 -20.43 -5.75
N PRO A 495 -16.93 -21.45 -6.36
CA PRO A 495 -16.70 -22.74 -5.69
C PRO A 495 -15.88 -22.59 -4.40
N PHE A 496 -16.18 -23.38 -3.37
CA PHE A 496 -15.36 -23.52 -2.14
C PHE A 496 -14.25 -24.58 -2.32
N VAL A 497 -13.60 -24.54 -3.48
CA VAL A 497 -12.79 -25.64 -4.03
C VAL A 497 -11.37 -25.12 -4.26
N PHE A 498 -10.54 -25.17 -3.21
CA PHE A 498 -9.21 -24.58 -3.18
C PHE A 498 -8.16 -25.63 -2.85
N ASP A 499 -6.96 -25.47 -3.40
CA ASP A 499 -5.83 -26.39 -3.16
C ASP A 499 -4.73 -25.77 -2.29
N SER A 500 -4.70 -24.44 -2.12
CA SER A 500 -3.59 -23.70 -1.51
C SER A 500 -3.94 -22.24 -1.20
N CYS A 501 -3.45 -21.70 -0.06
CA CYS A 501 -3.37 -20.26 0.19
C CYS A 501 -1.95 -19.74 -0.14
N PHE A 502 -1.84 -18.55 -0.71
CA PHE A 502 -0.56 -17.91 -1.13
C PHE A 502 -0.26 -16.57 -0.43
N GLY A 503 -1.12 -16.12 0.47
CA GLY A 503 -0.89 -14.92 1.27
C GLY A 503 -2.17 -14.43 1.95
N LEU A 504 -1.99 -13.55 2.93
CA LEU A 504 -3.07 -12.89 3.66
C LEU A 504 -2.67 -11.45 4.00
N ALA A 505 -3.62 -10.53 3.97
CA ALA A 505 -3.43 -9.13 4.35
C ALA A 505 -4.59 -8.63 5.22
N VAL A 506 -4.32 -7.74 6.18
CA VAL A 506 -5.31 -7.18 7.11
C VAL A 506 -5.71 -5.78 6.65
N SER A 507 -6.98 -5.40 6.83
CA SER A 507 -7.48 -4.06 6.49
C SER A 507 -6.93 -2.97 7.41
N PRO A 508 -6.84 -1.70 6.98
CA PRO A 508 -6.29 -0.62 7.82
C PRO A 508 -6.99 -0.42 9.18
N GLY A 509 -8.30 -0.66 9.26
CA GLY A 509 -9.08 -0.63 10.51
C GLY A 509 -9.08 -1.95 11.29
N ASN A 510 -8.36 -2.99 10.84
CA ASN A 510 -8.29 -4.33 11.43
C ASN A 510 -9.62 -5.10 11.51
N LEU A 511 -10.69 -4.71 10.82
CA LEU A 511 -11.97 -5.45 10.89
C LEU A 511 -12.16 -6.51 9.80
N ALA A 512 -11.37 -6.48 8.73
CA ALA A 512 -11.40 -7.45 7.62
C ALA A 512 -10.00 -7.98 7.27
N THR A 513 -9.96 -9.12 6.57
CA THR A 513 -8.73 -9.66 5.97
C THR A 513 -9.01 -10.21 4.58
N ALA A 514 -8.04 -10.06 3.67
CA ALA A 514 -8.06 -10.55 2.31
C ALA A 514 -7.08 -11.73 2.18
N VAL A 515 -7.56 -12.86 1.67
CA VAL A 515 -6.78 -14.11 1.53
C VAL A 515 -6.72 -14.50 0.07
N ALA A 516 -5.51 -14.70 -0.46
CA ALA A 516 -5.30 -15.15 -1.84
C ALA A 516 -5.24 -16.68 -1.89
N ARG A 517 -6.19 -17.30 -2.61
CA ARG A 517 -6.30 -18.75 -2.80
C ARG A 517 -6.20 -19.15 -4.26
N ARG A 518 -5.72 -20.36 -4.50
CA ARG A 518 -5.72 -21.02 -5.80
C ARG A 518 -6.81 -22.10 -5.81
N PHE A 519 -7.52 -22.23 -6.93
CA PHE A 519 -8.53 -23.26 -7.11
C PHE A 519 -7.90 -24.62 -7.32
N ASP A 520 -8.54 -25.66 -6.81
CA ASP A 520 -8.25 -27.03 -7.21
C ASP A 520 -8.80 -27.28 -8.62
N ALA A 521 -7.91 -27.40 -9.60
CA ALA A 521 -8.28 -27.55 -11.01
C ALA A 521 -8.89 -28.92 -11.33
N ASP A 522 -8.64 -29.95 -10.51
CA ASP A 522 -9.14 -31.31 -10.73
C ASP A 522 -10.59 -31.46 -10.25
N LEU A 523 -10.98 -30.63 -9.27
CA LEU A 523 -12.35 -30.56 -8.73
C LEU A 523 -13.25 -29.51 -9.43
N LEU A 524 -12.68 -28.60 -10.22
CA LEU A 524 -13.43 -27.67 -11.07
C LEU A 524 -13.89 -28.31 -12.37
N ASN A 525 -14.96 -27.79 -12.99
CA ASN A 525 -15.35 -28.23 -14.32
C ASN A 525 -14.23 -27.92 -15.35
N PRO A 526 -13.66 -28.91 -16.04
CA PRO A 526 -12.45 -28.73 -16.87
C PRO A 526 -12.68 -27.96 -18.18
N MET A 527 -13.93 -27.87 -18.64
CA MET A 527 -14.29 -27.09 -19.83
C MET A 527 -14.59 -25.63 -19.51
N TYR A 528 -15.34 -25.37 -18.43
CA TYR A 528 -15.89 -24.04 -18.14
C TYR A 528 -15.14 -23.28 -17.04
N GLN A 529 -14.82 -23.95 -15.92
CA GLN A 529 -14.30 -23.30 -14.71
C GLN A 529 -12.77 -23.33 -14.66
N ALA A 530 -12.12 -24.49 -14.80
CA ALA A 530 -10.66 -24.61 -14.65
C ALA A 530 -9.85 -23.76 -15.67
N ARG A 531 -10.48 -23.35 -16.77
CA ARG A 531 -9.88 -22.46 -17.79
C ARG A 531 -9.96 -20.97 -17.44
N THR A 532 -10.95 -20.57 -16.65
CA THR A 532 -11.31 -19.17 -16.37
C THR A 532 -11.11 -18.77 -14.90
N GLN A 533 -11.18 -19.74 -13.99
CA GLN A 533 -11.03 -19.63 -12.56
C GLN A 533 -9.76 -20.36 -12.14
N ARG A 534 -8.68 -19.62 -11.91
CA ARG A 534 -7.41 -20.16 -11.37
C ARG A 534 -7.15 -19.69 -9.95
N THR A 535 -7.57 -18.47 -9.62
CA THR A 535 -7.35 -17.86 -8.31
C THR A 535 -8.57 -17.13 -7.82
N ALA A 536 -8.72 -17.08 -6.50
CA ALA A 536 -9.70 -16.26 -5.81
C ALA A 536 -9.00 -15.38 -4.77
N VAL A 537 -9.55 -14.18 -4.54
CA VAL A 537 -9.34 -13.45 -3.30
C VAL A 537 -10.62 -13.49 -2.50
N GLU A 538 -10.55 -14.00 -1.28
CA GLU A 538 -11.67 -14.01 -0.34
C GLU A 538 -11.48 -12.92 0.70
N PHE A 539 -12.57 -12.20 0.99
CA PHE A 539 -12.63 -11.25 2.09
C PHE A 539 -13.39 -11.86 3.26
N LEU A 540 -12.73 -11.92 4.41
CA LEU A 540 -13.21 -12.49 5.65
C LEU A 540 -13.34 -11.39 6.71
N TRP A 541 -14.37 -11.46 7.54
CA TRP A 541 -14.52 -10.58 8.70
C TRP A 541 -13.68 -11.11 9.87
N ILE A 542 -12.95 -10.20 10.52
CA ILE A 542 -12.18 -10.47 11.75
C ILE A 542 -12.60 -9.57 12.91
N GLY A 543 -13.50 -8.61 12.70
CA GLY A 543 -14.03 -7.75 13.76
C GLY A 543 -14.87 -8.47 14.83
N GLY A 544 -15.33 -9.70 14.57
CA GLY A 544 -15.95 -10.58 15.57
C GLY A 544 -14.95 -11.37 16.42
N GLN A 545 -13.63 -11.20 16.22
CA GLN A 545 -12.61 -11.97 16.94
C GLN A 545 -12.58 -11.58 18.43
N GLN A 546 -12.69 -12.57 19.31
CA GLN A 546 -12.44 -12.38 20.75
C GLN A 546 -10.98 -11.93 20.96
N MET A 547 -10.77 -10.87 21.76
CA MET A 547 -9.44 -10.34 22.08
C MET A 547 -8.92 -10.76 23.46
N ASP A 548 -9.82 -10.91 24.45
CA ASP A 548 -9.48 -11.22 25.83
C ASP A 548 -10.09 -12.57 26.24
N LEU A 549 -9.26 -13.52 26.69
CA LEU A 549 -9.70 -14.81 27.24
C LEU A 549 -10.12 -14.71 28.73
N SER A 550 -9.83 -13.59 29.40
CA SER A 550 -10.03 -13.40 30.85
C SER A 550 -11.39 -12.84 31.24
N SER A 551 -12.15 -12.26 30.30
CA SER A 551 -13.45 -11.63 30.54
C SER A 551 -14.62 -12.59 30.28
N THR A 552 -14.75 -13.61 31.13
CA THR A 552 -15.97 -14.44 31.21
C THR A 552 -17.20 -13.69 31.72
N VAL A 553 -17.02 -12.47 32.24
CA VAL A 553 -18.11 -11.55 32.57
C VAL A 553 -18.51 -10.76 31.32
N CYS A 554 -19.40 -11.32 30.51
CA CYS A 554 -20.18 -10.51 29.58
C CYS A 554 -21.05 -9.55 30.41
N PRO A 555 -20.99 -8.22 30.18
CA PRO A 555 -22.04 -7.35 30.67
C PRO A 555 -23.35 -7.81 30.03
N HIS A 556 -24.40 -8.06 30.81
CA HIS A 556 -25.71 -8.43 30.28
C HIS A 556 -26.22 -7.31 29.36
N VAL A 557 -26.08 -7.52 28.06
CA VAL A 557 -26.78 -6.74 27.04
C VAL A 557 -28.15 -7.37 26.92
N ASN A 558 -29.18 -6.69 27.42
CA ASN A 558 -30.58 -7.13 27.31
C ASN A 558 -31.07 -6.98 25.85
N ASN A 559 -30.54 -7.79 24.95
CA ASN A 559 -30.95 -7.88 23.56
C ASN A 559 -31.30 -9.34 23.24
N GLU A 560 -32.50 -9.56 22.70
CA GLU A 560 -32.97 -10.87 22.28
C GLU A 560 -32.02 -11.50 21.23
N ALA A 561 -31.79 -12.81 21.32
CA ALA A 561 -30.84 -13.51 20.45
C ALA A 561 -31.19 -13.35 18.96
N PHE A 562 -30.36 -12.58 18.23
CA PHE A 562 -30.57 -12.32 16.81
C PHE A 562 -30.18 -13.54 15.95
N PRO A 563 -31.00 -13.91 14.93
CA PRO A 563 -30.71 -15.06 14.09
C PRO A 563 -29.39 -14.87 13.32
N GLY A 564 -28.39 -15.68 13.65
CA GLY A 564 -27.08 -15.70 12.99
C GLY A 564 -25.91 -15.12 13.79
N PHE A 565 -26.15 -14.55 14.98
CA PHE A 565 -25.09 -14.06 15.88
C PHE A 565 -25.23 -14.65 17.28
N SER A 566 -24.10 -14.88 17.95
CA SER A 566 -24.09 -15.06 19.40
C SER A 566 -24.05 -13.70 20.11
N GLU A 567 -24.68 -13.59 21.28
CA GLU A 567 -24.61 -12.36 22.11
C GLU A 567 -23.15 -11.96 22.41
N THR A 568 -22.29 -12.95 22.64
CA THR A 568 -20.85 -12.81 22.84
C THR A 568 -20.14 -12.19 21.63
N GLU A 569 -20.49 -12.61 20.41
CA GLU A 569 -19.87 -12.11 19.18
C GLU A 569 -20.27 -10.66 18.89
N LEU A 570 -21.50 -10.26 19.23
CA LEU A 570 -21.88 -8.84 19.21
C LEU A 570 -21.02 -8.03 20.19
N VAL A 571 -20.83 -8.47 21.44
CA VAL A 571 -19.96 -7.75 22.39
C VAL A 571 -18.53 -7.57 21.85
N TRP A 572 -17.97 -8.55 21.16
CA TRP A 572 -16.66 -8.44 20.49
C TRP A 572 -16.70 -7.47 19.31
N TRP A 573 -17.71 -7.53 18.43
CA TRP A 573 -17.92 -6.56 17.35
C TRP A 573 -18.00 -5.11 17.88
N GLN A 574 -18.74 -4.86 18.94
CA GLN A 574 -18.83 -3.53 19.58
C GLN A 574 -17.46 -3.07 20.08
N SER A 575 -16.76 -3.92 20.82
CA SER A 575 -15.44 -3.58 21.40
C SER A 575 -14.39 -3.32 20.31
N ASN A 576 -14.36 -4.16 19.28
CA ASN A 576 -13.41 -4.06 18.18
C ASN A 576 -13.69 -2.86 17.27
N ILE A 577 -14.96 -2.56 16.94
CA ILE A 577 -15.32 -1.35 16.17
C ILE A 577 -14.94 -0.08 16.95
N LEU A 578 -15.24 -0.02 18.26
CA LEU A 578 -14.85 1.12 19.11
C LEU A 578 -13.33 1.27 19.21
N TRP A 579 -12.61 0.15 19.37
CA TRP A 579 -11.15 0.14 19.36
C TRP A 579 -10.60 0.68 18.04
N SER A 580 -11.10 0.19 16.89
CA SER A 580 -10.67 0.61 15.56
C SER A 580 -10.94 2.08 15.29
N LEU A 581 -12.11 2.61 15.69
CA LEU A 581 -12.43 4.03 15.57
C LEU A 581 -11.44 4.92 16.33
N ASN A 582 -11.09 4.54 17.56
CA ASN A 582 -10.15 5.31 18.39
C ASN A 582 -8.71 5.31 17.82
N GLN A 583 -8.33 4.32 17.00
CA GLN A 583 -7.02 4.33 16.32
C GLN A 583 -6.87 5.48 15.31
N PHE A 584 -7.97 5.97 14.73
CA PHE A 584 -7.95 7.02 13.70
C PHE A 584 -7.84 8.45 14.27
N GLU A 585 -7.81 8.60 15.59
CA GLU A 585 -7.47 9.87 16.24
C GLU A 585 -5.99 10.25 16.05
N ASN A 586 -5.11 9.26 15.87
CA ASN A 586 -3.68 9.49 15.69
C ASN A 586 -3.41 10.32 14.41
N SER A 587 -2.64 11.39 14.55
CA SER A 587 -2.35 12.35 13.48
C SER A 587 -1.58 11.74 12.30
N SER A 588 -0.84 10.64 12.53
CA SER A 588 -0.10 9.91 11.49
C SER A 588 -0.96 8.98 10.63
N ARG A 589 -2.15 8.55 11.09
CA ARG A 589 -3.00 7.62 10.34
C ARG A 589 -3.92 8.34 9.35
N VAL A 590 -3.97 7.85 8.12
CA VAL A 590 -4.91 8.30 7.08
C VAL A 590 -6.33 7.81 7.44
N LEU A 591 -7.34 8.66 7.24
CA LEU A 591 -8.74 8.36 7.59
C LEU A 591 -9.39 7.38 6.60
N ILE A 592 -9.08 6.10 6.73
CA ILE A 592 -9.61 5.01 5.89
C ILE A 592 -10.36 4.03 6.77
N ILE A 593 -11.63 4.34 6.96
CA ILE A 593 -12.56 3.60 7.80
C ILE A 593 -13.52 2.74 6.95
N TRP A 594 -13.06 2.23 5.80
CA TRP A 594 -13.91 1.45 4.89
C TRP A 594 -14.48 0.20 5.57
N ASP A 595 -13.63 -0.55 6.27
CA ASP A 595 -13.99 -1.79 6.95
C ASP A 595 -14.95 -1.53 8.11
N ILE A 596 -14.74 -0.45 8.88
CA ILE A 596 -15.68 0.04 9.89
C ILE A 596 -17.02 0.41 9.26
N VAL A 597 -17.03 1.20 8.18
CA VAL A 597 -18.27 1.63 7.49
C VAL A 597 -19.01 0.44 6.89
N ALA A 598 -18.29 -0.52 6.30
CA ALA A 598 -18.87 -1.72 5.71
C ALA A 598 -19.42 -2.66 6.80
N ALA A 599 -18.70 -2.85 7.92
CA ALA A 599 -19.18 -3.63 9.06
C ALA A 599 -20.42 -2.98 9.70
N LEU A 600 -20.40 -1.66 9.96
CA LEU A 600 -21.55 -0.93 10.50
C LEU A 600 -22.76 -0.95 9.56
N LEU A 601 -22.56 -0.87 8.24
CA LEU A 601 -23.65 -1.00 7.27
C LEU A 601 -24.27 -2.40 7.25
N ALA A 602 -23.44 -3.43 7.31
CA ALA A 602 -23.90 -4.81 7.31
C ALA A 602 -24.56 -5.21 8.65
N LEU A 603 -24.06 -4.67 9.77
CA LEU A 603 -24.75 -4.69 11.05
C LEU A 603 -26.08 -3.94 10.97
N LYS A 604 -26.15 -2.75 10.36
CA LYS A 604 -27.38 -1.94 10.29
C LYS A 604 -28.50 -2.64 9.52
N GLN A 605 -28.16 -3.39 8.48
CA GLN A 605 -29.12 -4.23 7.74
C GLN A 605 -29.68 -5.39 8.57
N SER A 606 -28.94 -5.84 9.59
CA SER A 606 -29.30 -7.00 10.42
C SER A 606 -29.94 -6.59 11.75
N VAL A 607 -29.37 -5.58 12.42
CA VAL A 607 -29.73 -5.10 13.76
C VAL A 607 -29.48 -3.57 13.83
N PRO A 608 -30.42 -2.71 13.37
CA PRO A 608 -30.20 -1.27 13.29
C PRO A 608 -29.97 -0.59 14.64
N LYS A 609 -30.82 -0.87 15.65
CA LYS A 609 -30.71 -0.27 17.00
C LYS A 609 -29.34 -0.47 17.65
N TYR A 610 -28.73 -1.63 17.41
CA TYR A 610 -27.41 -1.97 17.94
C TYR A 610 -26.28 -1.13 17.29
N VAL A 611 -26.44 -0.73 16.03
CA VAL A 611 -25.52 0.22 15.37
C VAL A 611 -25.67 1.61 15.96
N ASP A 612 -26.91 2.05 16.23
CA ASP A 612 -27.16 3.34 16.89
C ASP A 612 -26.56 3.35 18.31
N ASP A 613 -26.67 2.24 19.07
CA ASP A 613 -26.00 2.06 20.36
C ASP A 613 -24.47 2.11 20.28
N ILE A 614 -23.84 1.47 19.28
CA ILE A 614 -22.37 1.56 19.08
C ILE A 614 -21.98 3.02 18.82
N ILE A 615 -22.66 3.68 17.89
CA ILE A 615 -22.35 5.06 17.50
C ILE A 615 -22.58 6.01 18.68
N LEU A 616 -23.64 5.81 19.46
CA LEU A 616 -23.91 6.60 20.65
C LEU A 616 -22.83 6.37 21.73
N LYS A 617 -22.46 5.11 22.02
CA LYS A 617 -21.35 4.81 22.94
C LYS A 617 -20.04 5.44 22.49
N TRP A 618 -19.74 5.39 21.19
CA TRP A 618 -18.57 6.05 20.59
C TRP A 618 -18.60 7.57 20.83
N LEU A 619 -19.70 8.24 20.51
CA LEU A 619 -19.86 9.68 20.79
C LEU A 619 -19.74 9.99 22.29
N THR A 620 -20.37 9.20 23.18
CA THR A 620 -20.28 9.40 24.63
C THR A 620 -18.85 9.29 25.15
N SER A 621 -17.98 8.51 24.49
CA SER A 621 -16.59 8.32 24.92
C SER A 621 -15.78 9.62 24.87
N TYR A 622 -16.09 10.52 23.93
CA TYR A 622 -15.50 11.85 23.83
C TYR A 622 -15.99 12.81 24.92
N PHE A 623 -17.23 12.64 25.40
CA PHE A 623 -17.86 13.53 26.38
C PHE A 623 -17.71 13.04 27.85
N ARG A 624 -17.25 11.80 28.05
CA ARG A 624 -17.07 11.14 29.36
C ARG A 624 -16.12 11.88 30.31
N SER A 625 -15.25 12.77 29.83
CA SER A 625 -14.38 13.60 30.66
C SER A 625 -15.11 14.71 31.42
N GLN A 626 -16.35 15.05 31.04
CA GLN A 626 -17.13 16.14 31.66
C GLN A 626 -18.50 15.69 32.20
N PHE A 627 -19.03 14.54 31.76
CA PHE A 627 -20.29 13.96 32.26
C PHE A 627 -20.07 12.52 32.72
N GLY A 628 -20.23 12.27 34.01
CA GLY A 628 -20.17 10.92 34.56
C GLY A 628 -21.41 10.11 34.18
N ASN A 629 -21.22 8.99 33.47
CA ASN A 629 -22.14 7.87 33.20
C ASN A 629 -23.59 8.13 32.73
N SER A 630 -24.06 9.36 32.56
CA SER A 630 -25.38 9.66 31.98
C SER A 630 -25.41 9.33 30.48
N THR A 631 -26.49 8.68 30.03
CA THR A 631 -26.75 8.41 28.61
C THR A 631 -26.97 9.71 27.85
N THR A 632 -25.94 10.22 27.17
CA THR A 632 -26.04 11.50 26.46
C THR A 632 -26.95 11.40 25.24
N SER A 633 -27.80 12.41 25.02
CA SER A 633 -28.62 12.50 23.80
C SER A 633 -27.80 13.04 22.62
N THR A 634 -28.15 12.69 21.37
CA THR A 634 -27.56 13.29 20.16
C THR A 634 -27.73 14.82 20.13
N SER A 635 -28.78 15.35 20.79
CA SER A 635 -28.99 16.79 20.98
C SER A 635 -27.90 17.45 21.85
N GLU A 636 -27.28 16.72 22.77
CA GLU A 636 -26.22 17.24 23.64
C GLU A 636 -24.89 17.32 22.90
N ALA A 637 -24.60 16.36 22.01
CA ALA A 637 -23.39 16.34 21.19
C ALA A 637 -23.19 17.63 20.37
N LEU A 638 -24.29 18.25 19.90
CA LEU A 638 -24.28 19.53 19.19
C LEU A 638 -23.57 20.65 19.98
N LYS A 639 -23.67 20.65 21.31
CA LYS A 639 -23.06 21.68 22.18
C LYS A 639 -21.54 21.53 22.30
N PHE A 640 -20.98 20.36 21.99
CA PHE A 640 -19.58 20.03 22.20
C PHE A 640 -18.74 20.03 20.92
N LEU A 641 -19.35 20.19 19.74
CA LEU A 641 -18.64 20.24 18.45
C LEU A 641 -17.41 21.18 18.44
N PRO A 642 -17.42 22.38 19.07
CA PRO A 642 -16.24 23.23 19.12
C PRO A 642 -15.05 22.65 19.90
N LYS A 643 -15.30 21.77 20.89
CA LYS A 643 -14.26 21.10 21.70
C LYS A 643 -13.73 19.83 21.04
N LEU A 644 -14.36 19.35 19.96
CA LEU A 644 -13.89 18.18 19.24
C LEU A 644 -12.75 18.52 18.28
N SER A 645 -11.83 17.59 18.12
CA SER A 645 -10.78 17.69 17.12
C SER A 645 -11.35 17.64 15.71
N SER A 646 -10.66 18.25 14.75
CA SER A 646 -11.10 18.21 13.36
C SER A 646 -11.20 16.76 12.83
N ARG A 647 -10.34 15.85 13.31
CA ARG A 647 -10.44 14.41 13.02
C ARG A 647 -11.72 13.77 13.54
N GLN A 648 -12.13 14.07 14.78
CA GLN A 648 -13.39 13.58 15.34
C GLN A 648 -14.59 14.11 14.52
N LEU A 649 -14.58 15.39 14.13
CA LEU A 649 -15.60 15.96 13.24
C LEU A 649 -15.62 15.29 11.86
N HIS A 650 -14.45 14.96 11.28
CA HIS A 650 -14.36 14.18 10.04
C HIS A 650 -14.97 12.79 10.19
N LEU A 651 -14.62 12.05 11.25
CA LEU A 651 -15.19 10.72 11.53
C LEU A 651 -16.72 10.78 11.68
N ILE A 652 -17.24 11.76 12.43
CA ILE A 652 -18.69 12.01 12.58
C ILE A 652 -19.32 12.23 11.20
N ASN A 653 -18.71 13.03 10.33
CA ASN A 653 -19.25 13.31 9.00
C ASN A 653 -19.22 12.09 8.07
N ILE A 654 -18.19 11.25 8.13
CA ILE A 654 -18.13 10.01 7.35
C ILE A 654 -19.24 9.05 7.82
N ILE A 655 -19.33 8.78 9.13
CA ILE A 655 -20.32 7.84 9.69
C ILE A 655 -21.75 8.34 9.42
N SER A 656 -22.01 9.62 9.66
CA SER A 656 -23.32 10.23 9.39
C SER A 656 -23.71 10.06 7.92
N ARG A 657 -22.81 10.34 6.97
CA ARG A 657 -23.10 10.25 5.53
C ARG A 657 -23.14 8.82 4.96
N ARG A 658 -22.27 7.93 5.44
CA ARG A 658 -22.09 6.59 4.86
C ARG A 658 -22.88 5.48 5.56
N VAL A 659 -23.19 5.63 6.85
CA VAL A 659 -23.88 4.63 7.67
C VAL A 659 -25.29 5.10 8.03
N VAL A 660 -25.42 6.28 8.63
CA VAL A 660 -26.71 6.75 9.15
C VAL A 660 -27.64 7.20 8.01
N LEU A 661 -27.20 8.16 7.21
CA LEU A 661 -28.01 8.88 6.21
C LEU A 661 -27.87 8.29 4.79
N LYS A 662 -27.37 7.06 4.62
CA LYS A 662 -27.08 6.45 3.31
C LYS A 662 -28.29 6.36 2.37
N GLU A 663 -29.48 6.19 2.94
CA GLU A 663 -30.75 6.07 2.19
C GLU A 663 -31.31 7.43 1.78
N CYS A 664 -30.91 8.51 2.45
CA CYS A 664 -31.23 9.89 2.08
C CYS A 664 -30.32 10.33 0.91
N LYS A 665 -30.85 10.33 -0.32
CA LYS A 665 -30.11 10.76 -1.52
C LYS A 665 -29.53 12.18 -1.35
N ALA A 666 -28.29 12.36 -1.79
CA ALA A 666 -27.50 13.58 -1.56
C ALA A 666 -28.17 14.88 -2.06
N ASP A 667 -28.96 14.82 -3.15
CA ASP A 667 -29.61 16.01 -3.71
C ASP A 667 -30.63 16.65 -2.75
N ASN A 668 -31.30 15.84 -1.91
CA ASN A 668 -32.30 16.32 -0.94
C ASN A 668 -31.68 17.00 0.30
N MET A 669 -30.36 16.93 0.49
CA MET A 669 -29.66 17.56 1.63
C MET A 669 -29.43 19.07 1.43
N SER A 670 -29.50 19.55 0.18
CA SER A 670 -29.19 20.94 -0.18
C SER A 670 -30.44 21.81 -0.35
N SER A 671 -31.58 21.22 -0.69
CA SER A 671 -32.87 21.89 -0.86
C SER A 671 -33.59 22.09 0.47
N LYS A 672 -33.71 23.34 0.92
CA LYS A 672 -34.70 23.68 1.95
C LYS A 672 -36.10 23.43 1.38
N LYS A 673 -36.86 22.56 2.06
CA LYS A 673 -38.29 22.23 1.82
C LYS A 673 -38.58 21.58 0.47
N HIS A 674 -38.85 20.28 0.50
CA HIS A 674 -40.10 19.74 -0.06
C HIS A 674 -40.48 18.48 0.74
N GLU A 675 -41.78 18.28 0.94
CA GLU A 675 -42.32 17.21 1.78
C GLU A 675 -42.05 15.83 1.18
N SER A 676 -41.56 14.91 2.01
CA SER A 676 -41.51 13.49 1.68
C SER A 676 -42.70 12.81 2.35
N GLU A 677 -43.84 12.76 1.66
CA GLU A 677 -44.98 11.95 2.10
C GLU A 677 -44.53 10.47 2.21
N GLY A 678 -44.47 9.92 3.43
CA GLY A 678 -44.30 8.46 3.58
C GLY A 678 -43.67 7.88 4.85
N LEU A 679 -43.17 8.66 5.82
CA LEU A 679 -42.43 8.07 6.96
C LEU A 679 -42.72 8.65 8.37
N HIS A 680 -44.00 8.86 8.71
CA HIS A 680 -44.38 9.30 10.07
C HIS A 680 -43.92 8.32 11.17
N GLY A 681 -43.01 8.78 12.05
CA GLY A 681 -42.59 8.05 13.25
C GLY A 681 -41.39 8.68 13.96
N ALA A 682 -41.01 8.11 15.12
CA ALA A 682 -39.87 8.57 15.92
C ALA A 682 -38.52 8.45 15.18
N ASP A 683 -38.43 7.58 14.18
CA ASP A 683 -37.25 7.43 13.32
C ASP A 683 -37.00 8.70 12.47
N GLU A 684 -38.06 9.44 12.13
CA GLU A 684 -37.99 10.69 11.37
C GLU A 684 -37.36 11.81 12.22
N GLU A 685 -37.68 11.88 13.52
CA GLU A 685 -37.02 12.78 14.48
C GLU A 685 -35.54 12.43 14.67
N HIS A 686 -35.21 11.13 14.77
CA HIS A 686 -33.84 10.66 14.89
C HIS A 686 -32.99 11.02 13.66
N LEU A 687 -33.51 10.80 12.45
CA LEU A 687 -32.87 11.20 11.20
C LEU A 687 -32.64 12.72 11.11
N ASN A 688 -33.63 13.52 11.52
CA ASN A 688 -33.50 14.98 11.55
C ASN A 688 -32.39 15.46 12.50
N LEU A 689 -32.25 14.85 13.69
CA LEU A 689 -31.15 15.14 14.62
C LEU A 689 -29.77 14.81 14.01
N TRP A 690 -29.65 13.71 13.27
CA TRP A 690 -28.41 13.36 12.55
C TRP A 690 -28.10 14.29 11.37
N MET A 691 -29.11 14.75 10.64
CA MET A 691 -28.92 15.77 9.60
C MET A 691 -28.43 17.09 10.19
N GLU A 692 -28.96 17.51 11.35
CA GLU A 692 -28.52 18.74 12.01
C GLU A 692 -27.12 18.60 12.63
N LEU A 693 -26.77 17.43 13.17
CA LEU A 693 -25.42 17.13 13.63
C LEU A 693 -24.39 17.19 12.49
N LEU A 694 -24.69 16.56 11.35
CA LEU A 694 -23.86 16.63 10.15
C LEU A 694 -23.72 18.08 9.65
N ARG A 695 -24.82 18.81 9.56
CA ARG A 695 -24.84 20.21 9.11
C ARG A 695 -24.00 21.13 10.03
N SER A 696 -24.11 20.92 11.33
CA SER A 696 -23.39 21.69 12.36
C SER A 696 -21.89 21.38 12.32
N SER A 697 -21.52 20.10 12.29
CA SER A 697 -20.13 19.62 12.17
C SER A 697 -19.46 20.14 10.88
N GLU A 698 -20.14 20.08 9.74
CA GLU A 698 -19.60 20.63 8.49
C GLU A 698 -19.50 22.15 8.47
N SER A 699 -20.32 22.86 9.23
CA SER A 699 -20.25 24.32 9.34
C SER A 699 -19.14 24.75 10.31
N GLU A 700 -18.92 24.01 11.40
CA GLU A 700 -17.77 24.15 12.31
C GLU A 700 -16.43 23.93 11.56
N LEU A 701 -16.32 22.86 10.76
CA LEU A 701 -15.13 22.62 9.92
C LEU A 701 -14.90 23.69 8.85
N LEU A 702 -15.98 24.20 8.24
CA LEU A 702 -15.89 25.30 7.29
C LEU A 702 -15.43 26.60 7.97
N GLU A 703 -15.93 26.88 9.18
CA GLU A 703 -15.50 28.04 9.96
C GLU A 703 -14.02 27.94 10.36
N ARG A 704 -13.52 26.76 10.73
CA ARG A 704 -12.09 26.52 10.97
C ARG A 704 -11.24 26.78 9.73
N LEU A 705 -11.67 26.30 8.56
CA LEU A 705 -11.02 26.56 7.27
C LEU A 705 -11.01 28.06 6.91
N VAL A 706 -12.13 28.75 7.08
CA VAL A 706 -12.28 30.18 6.76
C VAL A 706 -11.47 31.05 7.73
N GLY A 707 -11.55 30.78 9.04
CA GLY A 707 -10.76 31.47 10.07
C GLY A 707 -9.26 31.32 9.85
N PHE A 708 -8.79 30.10 9.55
CA PHE A 708 -7.39 29.86 9.18
C PHE A 708 -7.01 30.62 7.90
N SER A 709 -7.87 30.59 6.87
CA SER A 709 -7.61 31.28 5.60
C SER A 709 -7.50 32.80 5.78
N PHE A 710 -8.38 33.42 6.57
CA PHE A 710 -8.29 34.85 6.89
C PHE A 710 -7.04 35.19 7.71
N SER A 711 -6.72 34.40 8.74
CA SER A 711 -5.50 34.61 9.54
C SER A 711 -4.23 34.52 8.68
N ALA A 712 -4.10 33.46 7.89
CA ALA A 712 -3.02 33.26 6.94
C ALA A 712 -2.90 34.40 5.92
N SER A 713 -4.03 34.95 5.46
CA SER A 713 -4.06 36.11 4.57
C SER A 713 -3.52 37.36 5.23
N LEU A 714 -3.91 37.62 6.49
CA LEU A 714 -3.48 38.77 7.27
C LEU A 714 -1.97 38.70 7.59
N SER A 715 -1.46 37.52 7.93
CA SER A 715 -0.01 37.28 8.12
C SER A 715 0.78 37.45 6.81
N LEU A 716 0.24 36.99 5.67
CA LEU A 716 0.86 37.16 4.34
C LEU A 716 0.97 38.62 3.88
N LEU A 717 0.32 39.59 4.53
CA LEU A 717 0.46 41.01 4.17
C LEU A 717 1.89 41.56 4.37
N SER A 718 2.77 40.82 5.05
CA SER A 718 4.20 41.11 5.15
C SER A 718 5.06 40.55 4.00
N CYS A 719 4.54 39.68 3.12
CA CYS A 719 5.32 39.03 2.04
C CYS A 719 4.54 38.91 0.73
N SER A 720 5.15 39.40 -0.36
CA SER A 720 4.48 39.68 -1.64
C SER A 720 4.27 38.46 -2.55
N SER A 721 3.57 37.42 -2.10
CA SER A 721 3.29 36.24 -2.95
C SER A 721 1.88 35.66 -2.80
N ASN A 722 1.13 35.70 -3.92
CA ASN A 722 -0.11 34.97 -4.20
C ASN A 722 -1.26 35.11 -3.18
N ASP A 723 -2.15 36.07 -3.44
CA ASP A 723 -3.39 36.21 -2.69
C ASP A 723 -4.23 34.91 -2.68
N PRO A 724 -4.82 34.54 -1.53
CA PRO A 724 -5.68 33.37 -1.40
C PRO A 724 -7.03 33.59 -2.10
N ASN A 725 -6.98 33.38 -3.41
CA ASN A 725 -8.09 33.23 -4.33
C ASN A 725 -9.33 32.55 -3.69
N GLY A 726 -10.33 33.36 -3.29
CA GLY A 726 -11.56 32.92 -2.62
C GLY A 726 -12.06 33.85 -1.49
N LEU A 727 -11.22 34.78 -1.03
CA LEU A 727 -11.52 35.66 0.12
C LEU A 727 -12.86 36.40 0.06
N SER A 728 -13.19 37.05 -1.06
CA SER A 728 -14.45 37.79 -1.18
C SER A 728 -15.68 36.89 -1.07
N GLN A 729 -15.61 35.65 -1.58
CA GLN A 729 -16.67 34.66 -1.41
C GLN A 729 -16.75 34.14 0.04
N MET A 730 -15.61 33.98 0.73
CA MET A 730 -15.57 33.64 2.17
C MET A 730 -16.15 34.76 3.05
N GLU A 731 -15.89 36.03 2.74
CA GLU A 731 -16.52 37.18 3.40
C GLU A 731 -18.04 37.21 3.19
N GLN A 732 -18.50 36.98 1.95
CA GLN A 732 -19.92 36.87 1.63
C GLN A 732 -20.58 35.72 2.40
N TRP A 733 -19.90 34.57 2.53
CA TRP A 733 -20.36 33.46 3.35
C TRP A 733 -20.50 33.83 4.84
N VAL A 734 -19.53 34.55 5.43
CA VAL A 734 -19.65 35.04 6.82
C VAL A 734 -20.83 36.00 6.98
N SER A 735 -21.04 36.93 6.04
CA SER A 735 -22.17 37.86 6.12
C SER A 735 -23.55 37.17 6.01
N LEU A 736 -23.67 36.14 5.16
CA LEU A 736 -24.90 35.35 5.04
C LEU A 736 -25.20 34.47 6.26
N ASN A 737 -24.20 34.19 7.10
CA ASN A 737 -24.30 33.31 8.27
C ASN A 737 -24.02 34.03 9.60
N GLU A 738 -24.14 35.36 9.65
CA GLU A 738 -23.74 36.22 10.78
C GLU A 738 -24.32 35.80 12.14
N LYS A 739 -25.52 35.19 12.16
CA LYS A 739 -26.16 34.68 13.39
C LYS A 739 -25.55 33.39 13.95
N ASN A 740 -24.88 32.60 13.10
CA ASN A 740 -24.40 31.26 13.43
C ASN A 740 -22.87 31.16 13.51
N VAL A 741 -22.15 32.11 12.89
CA VAL A 741 -20.68 32.18 12.92
C VAL A 741 -20.20 32.82 14.23
N LYS A 742 -19.08 32.36 14.78
CA LYS A 742 -18.51 32.91 16.03
C LYS A 742 -17.88 34.29 15.81
N ASP A 743 -17.84 35.10 16.86
CA ASP A 743 -17.43 36.51 16.75
C ASP A 743 -15.96 36.71 16.34
N HIS A 744 -15.08 35.74 16.63
CA HIS A 744 -13.69 35.77 16.18
C HIS A 744 -13.58 35.73 14.64
N SER A 745 -14.34 34.87 13.96
CA SER A 745 -14.37 34.82 12.49
C SER A 745 -14.99 36.08 11.87
N LYS A 746 -15.97 36.72 12.55
CA LYS A 746 -16.52 38.03 12.13
C LYS A 746 -15.46 39.13 12.24
N PHE A 747 -14.68 39.13 13.33
CA PHE A 747 -13.57 40.06 13.52
C PHE A 747 -12.50 39.91 12.43
N LEU A 748 -12.06 38.68 12.15
CA LEU A 748 -11.10 38.40 11.08
C LEU A 748 -11.62 38.85 9.69
N ALA A 749 -12.88 38.55 9.36
CA ALA A 749 -13.51 39.02 8.12
C ALA A 749 -13.56 40.55 8.04
N ALA A 750 -13.81 41.25 9.16
CA ALA A 750 -13.79 42.71 9.21
C ALA A 750 -12.37 43.30 9.12
N GLU A 751 -11.32 42.57 9.52
CA GLU A 751 -9.92 42.96 9.28
C GLU A 751 -9.53 42.78 7.82
N VAL A 752 -9.82 41.63 7.20
CA VAL A 752 -9.56 41.38 5.77
C VAL A 752 -10.25 42.42 4.90
N ARG A 753 -11.54 42.71 5.15
CA ARG A 753 -12.30 43.75 4.44
C ARG A 753 -11.67 45.14 4.51
N LYS A 754 -10.99 45.49 5.60
CA LYS A 754 -10.27 46.78 5.73
C LYS A 754 -9.00 46.82 4.89
N VAL A 755 -8.41 45.66 4.58
CA VAL A 755 -7.21 45.51 3.77
C VAL A 755 -7.55 45.46 2.28
N ASP A 756 -8.54 44.67 1.88
CA ASP A 756 -8.96 44.57 0.48
C ASP A 756 -9.47 45.90 -0.06
N LYS A 757 -10.20 46.68 0.77
CA LYS A 757 -10.59 48.07 0.46
C LYS A 757 -9.42 49.04 0.25
N ARG A 758 -8.20 48.69 0.67
CA ARG A 758 -6.98 49.48 0.38
C ARG A 758 -6.26 49.01 -0.89
N ARG A 759 -6.59 47.82 -1.43
CA ARG A 759 -5.82 47.18 -2.49
C ARG A 759 -6.32 47.49 -3.91
N LEU A 760 -7.64 47.51 -4.18
CA LEU A 760 -8.26 48.18 -5.34
C LEU A 760 -9.79 47.94 -5.39
N GLN A 761 -10.45 48.60 -6.34
CA GLN A 761 -11.90 48.85 -6.37
C GLN A 761 -12.69 47.93 -7.31
N ASP A 762 -12.07 46.85 -7.81
CA ASP A 762 -12.74 45.86 -8.65
C ASP A 762 -13.50 44.84 -7.79
N GLU A 763 -14.83 44.98 -7.73
CA GLU A 763 -15.69 43.86 -7.33
C GLU A 763 -15.56 42.74 -8.37
N VAL A 764 -14.64 41.80 -8.15
CA VAL A 764 -14.41 40.62 -9.00
C VAL A 764 -15.61 39.67 -8.89
N ASN A 765 -16.68 40.07 -9.55
CA ASN A 765 -17.88 39.29 -9.76
C ASN A 765 -17.53 38.06 -10.59
N GLU A 766 -17.99 36.90 -10.13
CA GLU A 766 -17.62 35.63 -10.71
C GLU A 766 -18.33 35.41 -12.06
N PRO A 767 -17.59 35.15 -13.16
CA PRO A 767 -18.20 34.97 -14.47
C PRO A 767 -18.69 33.53 -14.68
N CYS A 768 -19.82 33.37 -15.38
CA CYS A 768 -20.33 32.08 -15.81
C CYS A 768 -19.48 31.47 -16.94
N ASN A 769 -19.01 30.23 -16.78
CA ASN A 769 -18.21 29.52 -17.79
C ASN A 769 -18.93 29.24 -19.13
N PHE A 770 -20.26 29.37 -19.19
CA PHE A 770 -21.05 29.13 -20.41
C PHE A 770 -21.54 30.40 -21.10
N CYS A 771 -21.80 31.48 -20.34
CA CYS A 771 -22.43 32.69 -20.88
C CYS A 771 -21.83 34.01 -20.36
N SER A 772 -20.72 33.97 -19.63
CA SER A 772 -19.99 35.13 -19.05
C SER A 772 -20.77 36.04 -18.10
N ALA A 773 -22.07 35.83 -17.92
CA ALA A 773 -22.91 36.57 -16.98
C ALA A 773 -22.44 36.40 -15.53
N VAL A 774 -22.71 37.42 -14.70
CA VAL A 774 -22.38 37.42 -13.27
C VAL A 774 -23.06 36.27 -12.53
N VAL A 775 -22.31 35.62 -11.65
CA VAL A 775 -22.74 34.53 -10.79
C VAL A 775 -22.76 35.03 -9.33
N PRO A 776 -23.95 35.30 -8.74
CA PRO A 776 -24.04 35.64 -7.33
C PRO A 776 -23.67 34.47 -6.41
N PHE A 777 -23.20 34.80 -5.20
CA PHE A 777 -22.92 33.82 -4.15
C PHE A 777 -24.19 33.49 -3.35
N GLU A 778 -24.98 32.55 -3.85
CA GLU A 778 -26.21 32.06 -3.18
C GLU A 778 -25.98 30.81 -2.33
N SER A 779 -25.07 29.92 -2.79
CA SER A 779 -24.80 28.62 -2.17
C SER A 779 -23.31 28.26 -2.27
N ARG A 780 -22.87 27.46 -1.29
CA ARG A 780 -21.49 26.94 -1.18
C ARG A 780 -21.21 25.73 -2.09
N GLU A 781 -22.25 25.11 -2.66
CA GLU A 781 -22.14 23.88 -3.48
C GLU A 781 -22.60 24.07 -4.93
N TYR A 782 -23.54 24.99 -5.17
CA TYR A 782 -24.02 25.33 -6.50
C TYR A 782 -24.11 26.84 -6.67
N ALA A 783 -24.21 27.29 -7.91
CA ALA A 783 -24.49 28.68 -8.24
C ALA A 783 -25.34 28.74 -9.50
N ILE A 784 -26.12 29.80 -9.66
CA ILE A 784 -26.95 30.04 -10.84
C ILE A 784 -26.53 31.39 -11.40
N CYS A 785 -26.14 31.46 -12.68
CA CYS A 785 -25.81 32.76 -13.27
C CYS A 785 -27.08 33.63 -13.43
N SER A 786 -26.92 34.95 -13.41
CA SER A 786 -28.03 35.89 -13.67
C SER A 786 -28.68 35.65 -15.05
N GLY A 787 -27.89 35.15 -15.99
CA GLY A 787 -28.25 34.89 -17.39
C GLY A 787 -27.92 36.08 -18.29
N VAL A 788 -27.96 35.86 -19.59
CA VAL A 788 -27.88 36.93 -20.60
C VAL A 788 -29.24 37.02 -21.28
N ASN A 789 -29.74 38.23 -21.52
CA ASN A 789 -30.94 38.43 -22.33
C ASN A 789 -30.62 38.07 -23.78
N CYS A 790 -31.28 37.04 -24.31
CA CYS A 790 -31.32 36.76 -25.74
C CYS A 790 -32.46 37.57 -26.39
N ASP A 791 -32.34 37.88 -27.68
CA ASP A 791 -33.35 38.68 -28.44
C ASP A 791 -34.75 38.02 -28.51
N THR A 792 -34.86 36.75 -28.09
CA THR A 792 -36.11 35.99 -27.97
C THR A 792 -36.82 36.17 -26.62
N GLY A 793 -36.30 36.98 -25.70
CA GLY A 793 -36.92 37.28 -24.40
C GLY A 793 -36.77 36.18 -23.34
N VAL A 794 -36.11 35.06 -23.64
CA VAL A 794 -35.87 33.96 -22.69
C VAL A 794 -34.49 34.10 -22.07
N ILE A 795 -34.44 34.29 -20.74
CA ILE A 795 -33.19 34.37 -19.98
C ILE A 795 -32.64 32.95 -19.75
N GLN A 796 -31.58 32.57 -20.47
CA GLN A 796 -30.89 31.31 -20.22
C GLN A 796 -29.98 31.43 -18.98
N ARG A 797 -30.38 30.77 -17.89
CA ARG A 797 -29.59 30.63 -16.67
C ARG A 797 -28.95 29.25 -16.59
N HIS A 798 -27.67 29.22 -16.23
CA HIS A 798 -26.88 27.99 -16.11
C HIS A 798 -26.69 27.66 -14.63
N LYS A 799 -27.04 26.42 -14.24
CA LYS A 799 -26.69 25.87 -12.92
C LYS A 799 -25.26 25.35 -12.98
N LEU A 800 -24.40 25.88 -12.13
CA LEU A 800 -22.98 25.60 -12.03
C LEU A 800 -22.70 24.91 -10.70
N GLU A 801 -21.80 23.93 -10.69
CA GLU A 801 -21.27 23.37 -9.44
C GLU A 801 -20.12 24.24 -8.91
N ARG A 802 -20.15 24.52 -7.61
CA ARG A 802 -19.16 25.34 -6.89
C ARG A 802 -18.21 24.43 -6.10
N CYS A 803 -16.94 24.77 -6.08
CA CYS A 803 -15.94 24.17 -5.18
C CYS A 803 -16.26 24.54 -3.74
N SER A 804 -16.52 23.55 -2.90
CA SER A 804 -16.89 23.75 -1.49
C SER A 804 -15.77 24.33 -0.61
N ILE A 805 -14.50 24.23 -1.04
CA ILE A 805 -13.32 24.73 -0.30
C ILE A 805 -13.02 26.18 -0.68
N THR A 806 -12.87 26.47 -1.98
CA THR A 806 -12.48 27.79 -2.48
C THR A 806 -13.68 28.69 -2.75
N MET A 807 -14.89 28.16 -2.59
CA MET A 807 -16.15 28.84 -2.90
C MET A 807 -16.20 29.38 -4.33
N ARG A 808 -15.59 28.69 -5.31
CA ARG A 808 -15.50 29.12 -6.73
C ARG A 808 -16.16 28.15 -7.71
N VAL A 809 -16.78 28.67 -8.75
CA VAL A 809 -17.33 27.95 -9.91
C VAL A 809 -16.23 27.10 -10.57
N ARG A 810 -16.57 25.85 -10.88
CA ARG A 810 -15.62 24.89 -11.48
C ARG A 810 -15.54 25.05 -13.00
N PRO A 811 -14.34 25.11 -13.60
CA PRO A 811 -14.17 24.91 -15.05
C PRO A 811 -14.44 23.45 -15.44
N THR A 812 -14.62 23.18 -16.73
CA THR A 812 -14.91 21.86 -17.32
C THR A 812 -13.74 20.84 -17.28
N LYS A 813 -12.78 21.04 -16.38
CA LYS A 813 -11.48 20.34 -16.31
C LYS A 813 -11.29 19.64 -14.94
N PRO A 814 -10.37 18.65 -14.84
CA PRO A 814 -10.30 17.78 -13.66
C PRO A 814 -10.06 18.56 -12.36
N SER A 815 -10.91 18.30 -11.37
CA SER A 815 -10.80 18.77 -9.99
C SER A 815 -10.79 17.57 -9.04
N TRP A 816 -10.32 17.80 -7.82
CA TRP A 816 -10.28 16.80 -6.76
C TRP A 816 -11.69 16.57 -6.19
N TYR A 817 -12.02 15.35 -5.79
CA TYR A 817 -13.37 14.96 -5.36
C TYR A 817 -13.38 13.99 -4.18
N CYS A 818 -14.17 14.26 -3.13
CA CYS A 818 -14.35 13.29 -2.04
C CYS A 818 -15.41 12.25 -2.42
N MET A 819 -15.01 10.99 -2.54
CA MET A 819 -15.93 9.88 -2.80
C MET A 819 -17.00 9.70 -1.71
N CYS A 820 -16.76 10.18 -0.49
CA CYS A 820 -17.70 10.13 0.64
C CYS A 820 -18.74 11.25 0.64
N CYS A 821 -18.33 12.53 0.70
CA CYS A 821 -19.28 13.66 0.75
C CYS A 821 -19.71 14.17 -0.64
N LYS A 822 -19.18 13.60 -1.72
CA LYS A 822 -19.51 13.95 -3.11
C LYS A 822 -19.25 15.43 -3.45
N ARG A 823 -18.31 16.06 -2.74
CA ARG A 823 -17.89 17.47 -2.91
C ARG A 823 -16.57 17.60 -3.66
N TRP A 824 -16.41 18.73 -4.33
CA TRP A 824 -15.25 19.07 -5.15
C TRP A 824 -14.32 20.10 -4.51
N ALA A 825 -13.05 20.02 -4.90
CA ALA A 825 -11.94 20.85 -4.45
C ALA A 825 -11.05 21.26 -5.65
N THR A 826 -10.85 22.57 -5.85
CA THR A 826 -9.91 23.11 -6.86
C THR A 826 -8.56 23.48 -6.26
N LYS A 827 -8.53 23.92 -5.00
CA LYS A 827 -7.33 24.01 -4.16
C LYS A 827 -7.42 22.99 -3.03
N LEU A 828 -6.25 22.54 -2.60
CA LEU A 828 -6.06 21.60 -1.51
C LEU A 828 -6.01 22.32 -0.16
N ALA A 829 -6.40 21.62 0.90
CA ALA A 829 -6.46 22.18 2.25
C ALA A 829 -5.09 22.05 2.96
N PRO A 830 -4.67 23.01 3.78
CA PRO A 830 -3.45 22.90 4.60
C PRO A 830 -3.58 21.77 5.63
N THR A 831 -2.48 21.07 5.90
CA THR A 831 -2.41 19.93 6.83
C THR A 831 -2.97 20.25 8.21
N LEU A 832 -2.71 21.47 8.71
CA LEU A 832 -3.10 21.93 10.04
C LEU A 832 -4.61 21.81 10.32
N ILE A 833 -5.47 21.94 9.31
CA ILE A 833 -6.93 21.76 9.46
C ILE A 833 -7.29 20.34 9.92
N PHE A 834 -6.46 19.35 9.58
CA PHE A 834 -6.65 17.93 9.94
C PHE A 834 -5.99 17.56 11.27
N THR A 835 -5.27 18.48 11.93
CA THR A 835 -4.58 18.25 13.21
C THR A 835 -5.05 19.15 14.35
N MET A 836 -5.91 20.16 14.09
CA MET A 836 -6.53 21.00 15.13
C MET A 836 -7.24 20.15 16.22
N PRO A 837 -6.85 20.28 17.51
CA PRO A 837 -7.41 19.49 18.60
C PRO A 837 -8.78 19.99 19.08
N GLU A 838 -9.06 21.28 18.92
CA GLU A 838 -10.34 21.94 19.16
C GLU A 838 -10.46 23.19 18.27
N TYR A 839 -11.53 23.97 18.39
CA TYR A 839 -11.66 25.26 17.71
C TYR A 839 -10.61 26.25 18.25
N PRO A 840 -9.73 26.84 17.40
CA PRO A 840 -8.69 27.75 17.87
C PRO A 840 -9.26 28.98 18.59
N SER A 841 -8.77 29.26 19.80
CA SER A 841 -9.07 30.50 20.53
C SER A 841 -8.49 31.74 19.85
N ASP A 842 -7.38 31.56 19.13
CA ASP A 842 -6.76 32.55 18.25
C ASP A 842 -6.14 31.85 17.04
N PHE A 843 -6.52 32.29 15.84
CA PHE A 843 -5.93 31.76 14.60
C PHE A 843 -4.59 32.43 14.24
N LYS A 844 -4.20 33.55 14.85
CA LYS A 844 -2.95 34.26 14.51
C LYS A 844 -1.73 33.54 15.08
N SER A 845 -1.72 33.30 16.39
CA SER A 845 -0.69 32.48 17.06
C SER A 845 -0.56 31.08 16.45
N LEU A 846 -1.65 30.46 16.02
CA LEU A 846 -1.62 29.18 15.30
C LEU A 846 -0.83 29.28 13.98
N VAL A 847 -1.11 30.30 13.15
CA VAL A 847 -0.40 30.54 11.89
C VAL A 847 1.06 30.95 12.12
N GLU A 848 1.36 31.73 13.15
CA GLU A 848 2.72 32.16 13.50
C GLU A 848 3.57 31.00 14.06
N SER A 849 2.96 30.05 14.77
CA SER A 849 3.63 28.84 15.27
C SER A 849 3.96 27.84 14.17
N SER A 850 3.18 27.81 13.08
CA SER A 850 3.47 27.01 11.90
C SER A 850 4.43 27.76 10.96
N SER A 851 5.64 27.25 10.76
CA SER A 851 6.52 27.74 9.68
C SER A 851 5.76 27.64 8.35
N TYR A 852 5.44 28.78 7.72
CA TYR A 852 4.41 28.89 6.66
C TYR A 852 4.84 28.31 5.29
N LYS A 853 5.16 27.01 5.28
CA LYS A 853 5.49 26.17 4.12
C LYS A 853 4.72 24.84 4.14
N ASP A 854 3.64 24.75 4.92
CA ASP A 854 2.82 23.53 5.03
C ASP A 854 2.33 23.04 3.66
N ALA A 855 2.73 21.81 3.31
CA ALA A 855 2.30 21.18 2.08
C ALA A 855 0.78 21.02 2.05
N SER A 856 0.14 21.47 0.98
CA SER A 856 -1.31 21.37 0.84
C SER A 856 -1.72 19.90 0.60
N THR A 857 -2.55 19.33 1.46
CA THR A 857 -2.92 17.91 1.41
C THR A 857 -4.16 17.66 0.54
N PRO A 858 -4.21 16.57 -0.25
CA PRO A 858 -5.41 16.21 -1.01
C PRO A 858 -6.48 15.53 -0.16
N LEU A 859 -6.63 15.92 1.11
CA LEU A 859 -7.70 15.47 1.97
C LEU A 859 -8.88 16.45 1.86
N CYS A 860 -10.09 15.93 1.97
CA CYS A 860 -11.28 16.77 1.98
C CYS A 860 -11.50 17.40 3.36
N PRO A 861 -11.66 18.73 3.50
CA PRO A 861 -11.80 19.37 4.80
C PRO A 861 -13.13 19.05 5.53
N PHE A 862 -14.10 18.41 4.85
CA PHE A 862 -15.36 17.97 5.44
C PHE A 862 -15.38 16.49 5.82
N CYS A 863 -14.81 15.63 4.96
CA CYS A 863 -14.89 14.17 5.11
C CYS A 863 -13.56 13.54 5.59
N GLY A 864 -12.45 14.29 5.65
CA GLY A 864 -11.13 13.82 6.05
C GLY A 864 -10.45 12.83 5.08
N ILE A 865 -11.23 12.13 4.25
CA ILE A 865 -10.78 11.13 3.28
C ILE A 865 -10.03 11.80 2.11
N LEU A 866 -9.07 11.06 1.56
CA LEU A 866 -8.34 11.37 0.34
C LEU A 866 -9.29 11.67 -0.83
N LEU A 867 -9.09 12.83 -1.44
CA LEU A 867 -9.77 13.24 -2.65
C LEU A 867 -9.23 12.43 -3.83
N GLN A 868 -10.12 11.87 -4.64
CA GLN A 868 -9.78 11.12 -5.84
C GLN A 868 -10.19 11.92 -7.09
N ARG A 869 -9.70 11.52 -8.26
CA ARG A 869 -10.21 12.05 -9.54
C ARG A 869 -11.53 11.36 -9.86
N SER A 870 -12.51 12.11 -10.37
CA SER A 870 -13.65 11.54 -11.07
C SER A 870 -13.20 10.88 -12.39
N GLN A 871 -12.96 9.58 -12.36
CA GLN A 871 -13.01 8.75 -13.57
C GLN A 871 -14.41 8.15 -13.71
N PRO A 872 -14.98 8.07 -14.92
CA PRO A 872 -16.21 7.34 -15.13
C PRO A 872 -15.96 5.85 -14.88
N GLU A 873 -16.80 5.20 -14.08
CA GLU A 873 -16.61 3.79 -13.70
C GLU A 873 -16.62 2.85 -14.92
N TYR A 874 -17.34 3.23 -15.99
CA TYR A 874 -17.34 2.51 -17.28
C TYR A 874 -15.99 2.50 -18.02
N SER A 875 -15.03 3.34 -17.62
CA SER A 875 -13.66 3.35 -18.18
C SER A 875 -12.69 2.44 -17.41
N LEU A 876 -13.13 1.84 -16.30
CA LEU A 876 -12.30 1.08 -15.37
C LEU A 876 -12.52 -0.44 -15.42
N SER A 877 -13.52 -0.92 -16.16
CA SER A 877 -13.77 -2.36 -16.32
C SER A 877 -13.00 -2.95 -17.50
N PRO A 878 -11.99 -3.82 -17.29
CA PRO A 878 -11.36 -4.57 -18.38
C PRO A 878 -12.21 -5.75 -18.90
N SER A 879 -13.42 -5.94 -18.37
CA SER A 879 -14.40 -6.88 -18.93
C SER A 879 -14.97 -6.32 -20.24
N PRO A 880 -15.04 -7.10 -21.33
CA PRO A 880 -15.92 -6.75 -22.44
C PRO A 880 -17.37 -6.68 -21.93
N VAL A 881 -18.12 -5.71 -22.47
CA VAL A 881 -19.59 -5.60 -22.34
C VAL A 881 -20.26 -6.72 -23.12
#